data_AF-A0A923NSZ0-F1
#
_entry.id   AF-A0A923NSZ0-F1
#
_cell.length_a   1.000
_cell.length_b   1.000
_cell.length_c   1.000
_cell.angle_alpha   90.00
_cell.angle_beta   90.00
_cell.angle_gamma   90.00
#
_symmetry.space_group_name_H-M   'P 1'
#
loop_
_entity.id
_entity.type
_entity.pdbx_description
1 polymer ?
#
loop_
_entity_poly.entity_id
_entity_poly.type
_entity_poly.pdbx_seq_one_letter_code
_entity_poly.pdbx_strand_id
1 'polypeptide(L)'
;MNDDHVRKTADWEPGTLDKTRKNIGEISDTDAATMAKKLGGEILYERSFSASSAANSGNSSKAGRIMRQSGSGSSGSGANSGSNANTAAMLAAKRRKREELPSISKKTAAIIDKMMMSPEYKIKPNYGMFNFIRTLQKNGTEKIIPGFYEYDLKQMMEHMEKFITVIKTLIQIAPSTYKAKIANGTDIKFKFLRTVAGWSMQTIKLEYINLDSYSEPLIVADLIPFVRAVYKPLITVYYYGNNKIPKLIKEIYSDEAAYPECPKEKLSNFAKQAITEWLYIDTEIIKKLYPLLMRMCSDSFDYYPSFFNSKAGEILKFVGLHKFDLLLPEKPKEPAPKENKPKVTPPQKGIKDETVITGLKLLNQMFPEAGFDNLDNHPDLFPYFQPLFKFKDGFNLLAPDNPVQVIVVLQHIIEDCFHGCHNIKFVETDSSKKGTDNIISIIDEWAAYREDTFEFLYCEPLCDLVNSTYSQPDFVKSHIGKRMITDLLWQVTYHFMPNFKFEKLILEHPVDESKYRPLFHRTDYARKYLTVLINEVDRQAKTRGKCNLIENPWEHYNFDIPNEISKRLDVLLGAQNRTANTKATNANLLKYTLCFIAVLDWFINNPDSPAYSTDPMHIWRVSDTDGKPLFSVPLRTDQNKLFADAIRASYKKSAK
;
A
#
# COMPACT_ATOMS: atom_id res chain seq x y z
N MET A 1 29.60 -66.53 21.54
CA MET A 1 30.43 -66.54 22.77
C MET A 1 30.71 -65.09 23.13
N ASN A 2 30.25 -64.71 24.32
CA ASN A 2 30.51 -63.53 25.14
C ASN A 2 30.81 -62.19 24.46
N ASP A 3 29.79 -61.32 24.44
CA ASP A 3 30.00 -59.87 24.44
C ASP A 3 30.10 -59.38 25.90
N ASP A 4 31.23 -58.73 26.19
CA ASP A 4 31.48 -57.97 27.42
C ASP A 4 30.57 -56.73 27.45
N HIS A 5 29.49 -56.79 28.22
CA HIS A 5 28.72 -55.61 28.60
C HIS A 5 29.46 -54.81 29.68
N VAL A 6 30.20 -53.78 29.23
CA VAL A 6 30.59 -52.65 30.07
C VAL A 6 29.32 -52.07 30.72
N ARG A 7 29.26 -52.10 32.06
CA ARG A 7 28.16 -51.54 32.86
C ARG A 7 28.03 -50.04 32.59
N LYS A 8 27.01 -49.63 31.81
CA LYS A 8 26.56 -48.24 31.74
C LYS A 8 25.82 -47.88 33.03
N THR A 9 26.33 -46.91 33.77
CA THR A 9 25.68 -46.36 34.97
C THR A 9 24.37 -45.66 34.60
N ALA A 10 23.28 -46.02 35.29
CA ALA A 10 21.95 -45.46 35.09
C ALA A 10 21.79 -44.13 35.85
N ASP A 11 21.48 -43.04 35.13
CA ASP A 11 21.41 -41.67 35.66
C ASP A 11 20.01 -41.21 36.11
N TRP A 12 18.93 -41.93 35.75
CA TRP A 12 17.57 -41.47 36.03
C TRP A 12 16.98 -42.09 37.31
N GLU A 13 16.43 -41.24 38.17
CA GLU A 13 15.73 -41.65 39.39
C GLU A 13 14.44 -42.43 39.05
N PRO A 14 14.03 -43.43 39.87
CA PRO A 14 12.84 -44.24 39.60
C PRO A 14 11.54 -43.41 39.51
N GLY A 15 10.79 -43.60 38.43
CA GLY A 15 9.52 -42.91 38.15
C GLY A 15 9.65 -41.63 37.31
N THR A 16 10.84 -41.28 36.83
CA THR A 16 11.07 -40.08 36.02
C THR A 16 10.63 -40.29 34.58
N LEU A 17 10.86 -41.47 34.00
CA LEU A 17 10.40 -41.77 32.64
C LEU A 17 8.88 -41.93 32.58
N ASP A 18 8.25 -42.48 33.62
CA ASP A 18 6.79 -42.62 33.71
C ASP A 18 6.07 -41.29 33.92
N LYS A 19 6.64 -40.36 34.71
CA LYS A 19 6.14 -38.98 34.79
C LYS A 19 6.26 -38.26 33.45
N THR A 20 7.39 -38.46 32.76
CA THR A 20 7.63 -37.86 31.45
C THR A 20 6.66 -38.41 30.41
N ARG A 21 6.39 -39.73 30.38
CA ARG A 21 5.36 -40.36 29.52
C ARG A 21 3.95 -39.87 29.82
N LYS A 22 3.57 -39.73 31.11
CA LYS A 22 2.28 -39.17 31.49
C LYS A 22 2.09 -37.71 31.07
N ASN A 23 3.17 -36.92 31.05
CA ASN A 23 3.14 -35.52 30.62
C ASN A 23 3.13 -35.34 29.10
N ILE A 24 3.69 -36.29 28.35
CA ILE A 24 3.76 -36.25 26.88
C ILE A 24 2.50 -36.84 26.23
N GLY A 25 1.79 -37.74 26.91
CA GLY A 25 0.58 -38.41 26.39
C GLY A 25 0.92 -39.57 25.44
N GLU A 26 -0.10 -40.34 25.02
CA GLU A 26 0.09 -41.46 24.09
C GLU A 26 0.59 -40.97 22.73
N ILE A 27 1.81 -41.37 22.39
CA ILE A 27 2.45 -41.12 21.09
C ILE A 27 2.13 -42.31 20.18
N SER A 28 1.71 -42.05 18.95
CA SER A 28 1.52 -43.11 17.95
C SER A 28 2.86 -43.75 17.56
N ASP A 29 2.89 -45.05 17.26
CA ASP A 29 4.13 -45.75 16.87
C ASP A 29 4.83 -45.09 15.66
N THR A 30 4.04 -44.48 14.77
CA THR A 30 4.53 -43.69 13.64
C THR A 30 5.24 -42.40 14.06
N ASP A 31 4.73 -41.71 15.08
CA ASP A 31 5.33 -40.48 15.58
C ASP A 31 6.60 -40.77 16.39
N ALA A 32 6.60 -41.86 17.16
CA ALA A 32 7.77 -42.34 17.90
C ALA A 32 8.94 -42.70 16.95
N ALA A 33 8.67 -43.42 15.86
CA ALA A 33 9.67 -43.76 14.84
C ALA A 33 10.23 -42.52 14.12
N THR A 34 9.38 -41.51 13.88
CA THR A 34 9.79 -40.25 13.24
C THR A 34 10.66 -39.39 14.17
N MET A 35 10.36 -39.41 15.48
CA MET A 35 11.16 -38.74 16.50
C MET A 35 12.52 -39.40 16.70
N ALA A 36 12.58 -40.73 16.77
CA ALA A 36 13.84 -41.47 16.89
C ALA A 36 14.79 -41.20 15.70
N LYS A 37 14.25 -41.12 14.48
CA LYS A 37 15.02 -40.86 13.26
C LYS A 37 15.55 -39.43 13.16
N LYS A 38 14.87 -38.45 13.77
CA LYS A 38 15.26 -37.03 13.71
C LYS A 38 16.14 -36.57 14.88
N LEU A 39 15.99 -37.19 16.06
CA LEU A 39 16.65 -36.72 17.28
C LEU A 39 17.97 -37.43 17.59
N GLY A 40 18.25 -38.60 16.99
CA GLY A 40 19.54 -39.30 17.06
C GLY A 40 20.21 -39.31 18.45
N GLY A 41 20.00 -40.37 19.25
CA GLY A 41 20.65 -40.51 20.56
C GLY A 41 20.57 -41.93 21.14
N GLU A 42 21.49 -42.27 22.05
CA GLU A 42 21.51 -43.55 22.76
C GLU A 42 20.35 -43.68 23.76
N ILE A 43 19.78 -44.88 23.85
CA ILE A 43 18.72 -45.25 24.80
C ILE A 43 19.36 -45.51 26.18
N LEU A 44 18.96 -44.74 27.20
CA LEU A 44 19.39 -44.91 28.60
C LEU A 44 18.29 -45.58 29.43
N TYR A 45 18.69 -46.32 30.49
CA TYR A 45 17.79 -47.13 31.33
C TYR A 45 17.59 -46.53 32.73
N GLU A 46 16.40 -46.73 33.31
CA GLU A 46 15.99 -46.27 34.64
C GLU A 46 16.26 -47.31 35.74
N ARG A 47 16.54 -46.87 36.98
CA ARG A 47 16.81 -47.77 38.12
C ARG A 47 15.51 -48.45 38.60
N SER A 48 15.54 -49.76 38.82
CA SER A 48 14.42 -50.53 39.38
C SER A 48 14.20 -50.24 40.88
N PHE A 49 12.94 -50.10 41.31
CA PHE A 49 12.55 -49.92 42.71
C PHE A 49 13.05 -51.08 43.60
N SER A 50 13.74 -50.78 44.70
CA SER A 50 13.97 -51.77 45.76
C SER A 50 12.77 -51.80 46.72
N ALA A 51 12.19 -52.99 46.89
CA ALA A 51 11.03 -53.22 47.73
C ALA A 51 11.42 -53.32 49.20
N SER A 52 11.30 -52.23 49.95
CA SER A 52 11.18 -52.27 51.41
C SER A 52 10.57 -50.97 51.92
N SER A 53 9.24 -50.90 51.93
CA SER A 53 8.37 -50.11 52.85
C SER A 53 6.95 -49.97 52.25
N ALA A 54 6.24 -51.10 52.13
CA ALA A 54 4.80 -51.10 51.87
C ALA A 54 4.11 -51.71 53.09
N ALA A 55 3.52 -50.86 53.94
CA ALA A 55 2.56 -51.27 54.96
C ALA A 55 1.65 -50.08 55.32
N ASN A 56 0.57 -49.91 54.57
CA ASN A 56 -0.79 -49.85 55.12
C ASN A 56 -1.79 -49.50 54.02
N SER A 57 -2.43 -50.55 53.50
CA SER A 57 -3.62 -50.49 52.69
C SER A 57 -4.85 -50.83 53.53
N GLY A 58 -5.90 -50.05 53.35
CA GLY A 58 -7.28 -50.50 53.53
C GLY A 58 -8.25 -49.42 53.05
N ASN A 59 -9.41 -49.68 52.45
CA ASN A 59 -9.96 -50.85 51.78
C ASN A 59 -11.31 -50.39 51.18
N SER A 60 -11.62 -50.71 49.92
CA SER A 60 -12.99 -50.84 49.35
C SER A 60 -13.94 -49.60 49.39
N SER A 61 -14.95 -49.40 48.54
CA SER A 61 -15.73 -50.30 47.71
C SER A 61 -16.49 -49.52 46.61
N LYS A 62 -17.03 -50.28 45.66
CA LYS A 62 -17.69 -49.94 44.40
C LYS A 62 -19.10 -49.32 44.56
N ALA A 63 -19.48 -48.59 43.50
CA ALA A 63 -20.78 -48.57 42.80
C ALA A 63 -22.01 -47.91 43.44
N GLY A 64 -22.74 -47.14 42.61
CA GLY A 64 -24.15 -46.79 42.83
C GLY A 64 -24.56 -45.49 42.14
N ARG A 65 -25.39 -45.57 41.11
CA ARG A 65 -25.85 -44.49 40.22
C ARG A 65 -27.37 -44.36 40.34
N ILE A 66 -27.94 -43.34 40.98
CA ILE A 66 -29.38 -42.94 40.89
C ILE A 66 -29.48 -41.43 41.22
N MET A 67 -29.77 -40.56 40.24
CA MET A 67 -31.08 -39.95 39.86
C MET A 67 -31.57 -38.83 40.80
N ARG A 68 -31.83 -37.66 40.19
CA ARG A 68 -32.40 -36.43 40.77
C ARG A 68 -33.83 -36.63 41.30
N GLN A 69 -34.17 -35.94 42.39
CA GLN A 69 -35.46 -35.24 42.47
C GLN A 69 -35.44 -34.05 43.44
N SER A 70 -36.24 -33.05 43.07
CA SER A 70 -36.40 -31.71 43.62
C SER A 70 -37.18 -31.66 44.94
N GLY A 71 -36.94 -30.63 45.77
CA GLY A 71 -37.79 -30.28 46.91
C GLY A 71 -37.28 -29.06 47.68
N SER A 72 -38.09 -28.01 47.72
CA SER A 72 -37.88 -26.68 48.32
C SER A 72 -37.98 -26.65 49.86
N GLY A 73 -37.24 -25.76 50.52
CA GLY A 73 -37.63 -25.26 51.86
C GLY A 73 -36.50 -24.76 52.78
N SER A 74 -36.28 -23.44 52.77
CA SER A 74 -36.00 -22.55 53.91
C SER A 74 -34.80 -22.77 54.86
N SER A 75 -34.07 -21.65 55.04
CA SER A 75 -33.38 -21.13 56.23
C SER A 75 -32.04 -21.74 56.67
N GLY A 76 -31.00 -20.90 56.63
CA GLY A 76 -29.76 -21.12 57.38
C GLY A 76 -28.60 -20.26 56.87
N SER A 77 -28.54 -19.01 57.30
CA SER A 77 -27.43 -18.09 57.06
C SER A 77 -26.10 -18.68 57.54
N GLY A 78 -25.12 -18.76 56.64
CA GLY A 78 -23.74 -19.09 56.95
C GLY A 78 -22.84 -18.45 55.90
N ALA A 79 -22.23 -17.33 56.25
CA ALA A 79 -21.31 -16.58 55.42
C ALA A 79 -20.16 -17.50 54.97
N ASN A 80 -20.02 -17.68 53.65
CA ASN A 80 -18.84 -18.33 53.08
C ASN A 80 -18.31 -17.47 51.93
N SER A 81 -17.24 -16.74 52.21
CA SER A 81 -16.46 -15.90 51.29
C SER A 81 -15.72 -16.70 50.19
N GLY A 82 -16.06 -17.98 49.99
CA GLY A 82 -15.57 -18.83 48.90
C GLY A 82 -16.54 -19.03 47.72
N SER A 83 -17.80 -18.55 47.82
CA SER A 83 -18.80 -18.73 46.76
C SER A 83 -18.62 -17.76 45.58
N ASN A 84 -18.10 -16.55 45.81
CA ASN A 84 -17.92 -15.56 44.74
C ASN A 84 -16.83 -15.93 43.73
N ALA A 85 -15.71 -16.51 44.18
CA ALA A 85 -14.63 -16.95 43.28
C ALA A 85 -15.07 -18.11 42.37
N ASN A 86 -15.79 -19.10 42.94
CA ASN A 86 -16.33 -20.22 42.17
C ASN A 86 -17.46 -19.79 41.21
N THR A 87 -18.28 -18.81 41.59
CA THR A 87 -19.33 -18.27 40.71
C THR A 87 -18.74 -17.42 39.59
N ALA A 88 -17.72 -16.60 39.87
CA ALA A 88 -16.99 -15.82 38.87
C ALA A 88 -16.22 -16.72 37.88
N ALA A 89 -15.52 -17.74 38.37
CA ALA A 89 -14.83 -18.73 37.52
C ALA A 89 -15.82 -19.56 36.69
N MET A 90 -16.97 -19.94 37.25
CA MET A 90 -18.02 -20.66 36.51
C MET A 90 -18.70 -19.77 35.45
N LEU A 91 -18.90 -18.48 35.74
CA LEU A 91 -19.41 -17.49 34.78
C LEU A 91 -18.37 -17.18 33.68
N ALA A 92 -17.09 -17.08 34.02
CA ALA A 92 -15.98 -16.90 33.08
C ALA A 92 -15.84 -18.14 32.15
N ALA A 93 -15.93 -19.35 32.70
CA ALA A 93 -15.94 -20.59 31.92
C ALA A 93 -17.19 -20.71 31.00
N LYS A 94 -18.35 -20.20 31.45
CA LYS A 94 -19.58 -20.15 30.64
C LYS A 94 -19.53 -19.06 29.56
N ARG A 95 -18.81 -17.95 29.81
CA ARG A 95 -18.51 -16.90 28.81
C ARG A 95 -17.51 -17.40 27.75
N ARG A 96 -16.46 -18.11 28.16
CA ARG A 96 -15.52 -18.79 27.24
C ARG A 96 -16.21 -19.72 26.23
N LYS A 97 -17.34 -20.35 26.61
CA LYS A 97 -18.14 -21.20 25.71
C LYS A 97 -19.11 -20.44 24.79
N ARG A 98 -19.31 -19.13 24.98
CA ARG A 98 -20.27 -18.33 24.20
C ARG A 98 -19.63 -17.48 23.10
N GLU A 99 -18.37 -17.11 23.26
CA GLU A 99 -17.66 -16.25 22.31
C GLU A 99 -16.57 -17.06 21.59
N GLU A 100 -16.95 -17.67 20.48
CA GLU A 100 -16.02 -18.42 19.63
C GLU A 100 -15.38 -17.51 18.59
N LEU A 101 -14.08 -17.71 18.36
CA LEU A 101 -13.36 -17.05 17.29
C LEU A 101 -13.87 -17.57 15.93
N PRO A 102 -13.95 -16.71 14.89
CA PRO A 102 -14.36 -17.16 13.56
C PRO A 102 -13.42 -18.24 13.01
N SER A 103 -14.00 -19.18 12.26
CA SER A 103 -13.25 -20.24 11.58
C SER A 103 -12.46 -19.66 10.42
N ILE A 104 -11.13 -19.72 10.48
CA ILE A 104 -10.24 -19.19 9.45
C ILE A 104 -9.28 -20.27 8.94
N SER A 105 -8.76 -20.09 7.73
CA SER A 105 -7.78 -21.03 7.17
C SER A 105 -6.50 -21.07 8.02
N LYS A 106 -5.84 -22.24 8.09
CA LYS A 106 -4.55 -22.38 8.81
C LYS A 106 -3.49 -21.41 8.32
N LYS A 107 -3.50 -21.08 7.02
CA LYS A 107 -2.60 -20.11 6.38
C LYS A 107 -2.88 -18.70 6.89
N THR A 108 -4.15 -18.28 6.93
CA THR A 108 -4.58 -16.98 7.44
C THR A 108 -4.24 -16.84 8.93
N ALA A 109 -4.54 -17.87 9.73
CA ALA A 109 -4.21 -17.90 11.15
C ALA A 109 -2.71 -17.73 11.42
N ALA A 110 -1.85 -18.39 10.64
CA ALA A 110 -0.40 -18.28 10.77
C ALA A 110 0.13 -16.88 10.46
N ILE A 111 -0.45 -16.19 9.46
CA ILE A 111 -0.07 -14.82 9.10
C ILE A 111 -0.48 -13.82 10.19
N ILE A 112 -1.72 -13.96 10.70
CA ILE A 112 -2.22 -13.14 11.82
C ILE A 112 -1.37 -13.36 13.07
N ASP A 113 -1.03 -14.61 13.38
CA ASP A 113 -0.15 -14.94 14.50
C ASP A 113 1.23 -14.32 14.34
N LYS A 114 1.83 -14.38 13.15
CA LYS A 114 3.12 -13.75 12.85
C LYS A 114 3.07 -12.24 13.08
N MET A 115 1.98 -11.59 12.70
CA MET A 115 1.75 -10.17 12.96
C MET A 115 1.67 -9.89 14.46
N MET A 116 0.86 -10.64 15.22
CA MET A 116 0.72 -10.49 16.67
C MET A 116 2.05 -10.70 17.45
N MET A 117 2.97 -11.49 16.91
CA MET A 117 4.32 -11.73 17.48
C MET A 117 5.36 -10.67 17.09
N SER A 118 5.06 -9.79 16.14
CA SER A 118 6.04 -8.82 15.65
C SER A 118 6.38 -7.78 16.73
N PRO A 119 7.57 -7.14 16.64
CA PRO A 119 7.99 -6.10 17.58
C PRO A 119 7.06 -4.88 17.61
N GLU A 120 6.23 -4.69 16.58
CA GLU A 120 5.28 -3.58 16.50
C GLU A 120 4.07 -3.79 17.41
N TYR A 121 3.52 -5.02 17.46
CA TYR A 121 2.28 -5.32 18.20
C TYR A 121 2.54 -6.00 19.55
N LYS A 122 3.57 -6.85 19.66
CA LYS A 122 3.98 -7.54 20.91
C LYS A 122 2.81 -8.16 21.71
N ILE A 123 1.84 -8.78 21.03
CA ILE A 123 0.64 -9.36 21.68
C ILE A 123 0.91 -10.82 22.09
N LYS A 124 1.60 -11.57 21.22
CA LYS A 124 1.92 -12.99 21.41
C LYS A 124 3.41 -13.20 21.66
N PRO A 125 3.79 -14.26 22.39
CA PRO A 125 5.20 -14.55 22.67
C PRO A 125 5.92 -14.88 21.36
N ASN A 126 7.13 -14.35 21.20
CA ASN A 126 7.99 -14.60 20.06
C ASN A 126 9.27 -15.30 20.52
N TYR A 127 9.44 -16.57 20.13
CA TYR A 127 10.58 -17.42 20.47
C TYR A 127 11.62 -17.48 19.34
N GLY A 128 11.52 -16.59 18.34
CA GLY A 128 12.44 -16.54 17.21
C GLY A 128 12.44 -17.85 16.40
N MET A 129 13.63 -18.43 16.22
CA MET A 129 13.80 -19.71 15.52
C MET A 129 13.11 -20.91 16.21
N PHE A 130 12.69 -20.76 17.47
CA PHE A 130 12.04 -21.81 18.26
C PHE A 130 10.51 -21.67 18.36
N ASN A 131 9.87 -20.91 17.46
CA ASN A 131 8.41 -20.71 17.46
C ASN A 131 7.59 -22.01 17.30
N PHE A 132 8.21 -23.13 16.89
CA PHE A 132 7.57 -24.46 16.90
C PHE A 132 7.24 -24.98 18.31
N ILE A 133 7.92 -24.49 19.36
CA ILE A 133 7.63 -24.86 20.76
C ILE A 133 6.20 -24.46 21.15
N ARG A 134 5.66 -23.42 20.51
CA ARG A 134 4.30 -22.92 20.72
C ARG A 134 3.22 -23.94 20.36
N THR A 135 3.45 -24.80 19.36
CA THR A 135 2.49 -25.84 18.98
C THR A 135 2.55 -27.07 19.89
N LEU A 136 3.63 -27.21 20.69
CA LEU A 136 3.80 -28.28 21.68
C LEU A 136 3.17 -27.93 23.04
N GLN A 137 2.86 -26.65 23.28
CA GLN A 137 2.20 -26.18 24.49
C GLN A 137 0.67 -26.17 24.33
N LYS A 138 -0.06 -26.64 25.35
CA LYS A 138 -1.53 -26.55 25.38
C LYS A 138 -1.97 -25.09 25.25
N ASN A 139 -2.78 -24.79 24.22
CA ASN A 139 -3.20 -23.45 23.83
C ASN A 139 -2.06 -22.45 23.51
N GLY A 140 -0.84 -22.94 23.27
CA GLY A 140 0.33 -22.08 23.07
C GLY A 140 0.17 -21.14 21.89
N THR A 141 -0.53 -21.56 20.83
CA THR A 141 -0.78 -20.72 19.64
C THR A 141 -1.70 -19.52 19.91
N GLU A 142 -2.49 -19.57 20.97
CA GLU A 142 -3.43 -18.51 21.32
C GLU A 142 -3.03 -17.72 22.56
N LYS A 143 -1.93 -18.12 23.22
CA LYS A 143 -1.41 -17.47 24.43
C LYS A 143 -1.00 -16.01 24.19
N ILE A 144 -1.43 -15.12 25.08
CA ILE A 144 -1.06 -13.70 25.12
C ILE A 144 0.09 -13.50 26.11
N ILE A 145 0.97 -12.52 25.86
CA ILE A 145 2.04 -12.19 26.81
C ILE A 145 1.52 -11.41 28.03
N PRO A 146 2.01 -11.67 29.25
CA PRO A 146 1.62 -10.92 30.45
C PRO A 146 1.74 -9.40 30.33
N GLY A 147 2.88 -8.91 29.80
CA GLY A 147 3.11 -7.47 29.65
C GLY A 147 2.05 -6.75 28.80
N PHE A 148 1.41 -7.46 27.86
CA PHE A 148 0.36 -6.88 27.03
C PHE A 148 -0.91 -6.60 27.85
N TYR A 149 -1.39 -7.57 28.64
CA TYR A 149 -2.62 -7.37 29.42
C TYR A 149 -2.40 -6.67 30.77
N GLU A 150 -1.22 -6.77 31.38
CA GLU A 150 -0.92 -6.11 32.67
C GLU A 150 -0.55 -4.63 32.51
N TYR A 151 0.13 -4.28 31.41
CA TYR A 151 0.68 -2.93 31.20
C TYR A 151 0.05 -2.23 30.00
N ASP A 152 0.11 -2.81 28.80
CA ASP A 152 -0.32 -2.12 27.58
C ASP A 152 -1.83 -1.81 27.61
N LEU A 153 -2.68 -2.79 27.93
CA LEU A 153 -4.13 -2.58 28.00
C LEU A 153 -4.52 -1.53 29.06
N LYS A 154 -3.83 -1.51 30.19
CA LYS A 154 -4.03 -0.51 31.25
C LYS A 154 -3.67 0.90 30.76
N GLN A 155 -2.52 1.06 30.10
CA GLN A 155 -2.09 2.34 29.52
C GLN A 155 -3.08 2.83 28.45
N MET A 156 -3.56 1.94 27.58
CA MET A 156 -4.58 2.28 26.57
C MET A 156 -5.84 2.83 27.23
N MET A 157 -6.32 2.21 28.32
CA MET A 157 -7.48 2.70 29.06
C MET A 157 -7.27 4.08 29.69
N GLU A 158 -6.08 4.31 30.27
CA GLU A 158 -5.73 5.61 30.85
C GLU A 158 -5.74 6.73 29.80
N HIS A 159 -5.18 6.48 28.62
CA HIS A 159 -5.19 7.45 27.51
C HIS A 159 -6.60 7.73 26.96
N MET A 160 -7.45 6.70 26.84
CA MET A 160 -8.85 6.94 26.47
C MET A 160 -9.61 7.74 27.53
N GLU A 161 -9.38 7.44 28.82
CA GLU A 161 -10.01 8.19 29.91
C GLU A 161 -9.55 9.66 29.94
N LYS A 162 -8.25 9.92 29.70
CA LYS A 162 -7.72 11.28 29.54
C LYS A 162 -8.40 12.01 28.39
N PHE A 163 -8.52 11.39 27.21
CA PHE A 163 -9.20 12.00 26.06
C PHE A 163 -10.66 12.36 26.37
N ILE A 164 -11.42 11.41 26.93
CA ILE A 164 -12.83 11.64 27.30
C ILE A 164 -12.95 12.78 28.33
N THR A 165 -12.06 12.79 29.33
CA THR A 165 -12.04 13.81 30.38
C THR A 165 -11.78 15.20 29.79
N VAL A 166 -10.76 15.34 28.93
CA VAL A 166 -10.43 16.62 28.29
C VAL A 166 -11.59 17.13 27.44
N ILE A 167 -12.25 16.28 26.66
CA ILE A 167 -13.41 16.67 25.86
C ILE A 167 -14.59 17.09 26.75
N LYS A 168 -14.86 16.38 27.85
CA LYS A 168 -15.87 16.78 28.83
C LYS A 168 -15.53 18.12 29.49
N THR A 169 -14.26 18.35 29.80
CA THR A 169 -13.80 19.62 30.36
C THR A 169 -13.97 20.77 29.37
N LEU A 170 -13.65 20.58 28.08
CA LEU A 170 -13.93 21.57 27.02
C LEU A 170 -15.42 21.98 27.01
N ILE A 171 -16.33 20.99 27.04
CA ILE A 171 -17.78 21.26 27.11
C ILE A 171 -18.16 21.99 28.41
N GLN A 172 -17.54 21.63 29.54
CA GLN A 172 -17.86 22.20 30.86
C GLN A 172 -17.40 23.65 31.01
N ILE A 173 -16.24 24.02 30.46
CA ILE A 173 -15.73 25.41 30.52
C ILE A 173 -16.35 26.31 29.46
N ALA A 174 -17.03 25.74 28.45
CA ALA A 174 -17.68 26.50 27.41
C ALA A 174 -18.77 27.45 27.99
N PRO A 175 -18.97 28.64 27.39
CA PRO A 175 -20.04 29.57 27.76
C PRO A 175 -21.43 28.93 27.65
N SER A 176 -22.39 29.39 28.46
CA SER A 176 -23.77 28.86 28.48
C SER A 176 -24.45 28.90 27.10
N THR A 177 -24.15 29.93 26.30
CA THR A 177 -24.64 30.07 24.91
C THR A 177 -24.04 29.02 23.97
N TYR A 178 -22.77 28.66 24.15
CA TYR A 178 -22.12 27.61 23.36
C TYR A 178 -22.55 26.22 23.82
N LYS A 179 -22.75 25.99 25.13
CA LYS A 179 -23.35 24.75 25.66
C LYS A 179 -24.74 24.47 25.08
N ALA A 180 -25.56 25.50 24.94
CA ALA A 180 -26.87 25.38 24.27
C ALA A 180 -26.72 24.98 22.78
N LYS A 181 -25.69 25.49 22.08
CA LYS A 181 -25.36 25.06 20.71
C LYS A 181 -24.83 23.63 20.67
N ILE A 182 -24.05 23.18 21.64
CA ILE A 182 -23.60 21.78 21.72
C ILE A 182 -24.81 20.83 21.89
N ALA A 183 -25.76 21.18 22.76
CA ALA A 183 -26.92 20.35 23.04
C ALA A 183 -27.87 20.23 21.84
N ASN A 184 -28.16 21.36 21.18
CA ASN A 184 -29.22 21.46 20.17
C ASN A 184 -28.71 21.55 18.73
N GLY A 185 -27.41 21.84 18.53
CA GLY A 185 -26.81 22.07 17.23
C GLY A 185 -26.66 20.78 16.41
N THR A 186 -26.89 20.92 15.11
CA THR A 186 -26.78 19.81 14.14
C THR A 186 -25.40 19.71 13.49
N ASP A 187 -24.54 20.72 13.71
CA ASP A 187 -23.16 20.76 13.22
C ASP A 187 -22.37 19.53 13.72
N ILE A 188 -21.52 19.02 12.85
CA ILE A 188 -20.71 17.84 13.05
C ILE A 188 -19.77 17.97 14.27
N LYS A 189 -19.29 19.18 14.58
CA LYS A 189 -18.48 19.43 15.79
C LYS A 189 -19.28 19.25 17.07
N PHE A 190 -20.55 19.63 17.08
CA PHE A 190 -21.44 19.43 18.23
C PHE A 190 -21.87 17.97 18.37
N LYS A 191 -22.07 17.25 17.25
CA LYS A 191 -22.28 15.79 17.28
C LYS A 191 -21.05 15.07 17.82
N PHE A 192 -19.85 15.42 17.36
CA PHE A 192 -18.58 14.87 17.87
C PHE A 192 -18.44 15.04 19.38
N LEU A 193 -18.63 16.27 19.89
CA LEU A 193 -18.55 16.57 21.32
C LEU A 193 -19.54 15.71 22.13
N ARG A 194 -20.79 15.59 21.67
CA ARG A 194 -21.81 14.75 22.33
C ARG A 194 -21.47 13.26 22.27
N THR A 195 -21.02 12.76 21.12
CA THR A 195 -20.63 11.37 20.94
C THR A 195 -19.50 10.98 21.88
N VAL A 196 -18.41 11.76 21.92
CA VAL A 196 -17.26 11.47 22.79
C VAL A 196 -17.60 11.70 24.26
N ALA A 197 -18.37 12.72 24.61
CA ALA A 197 -18.83 12.93 25.99
C ALA A 197 -19.73 11.78 26.49
N GLY A 198 -20.46 11.12 25.58
CA GLY A 198 -21.26 9.94 25.85
C GLY A 198 -20.46 8.65 26.03
N TRP A 199 -19.15 8.65 25.74
CA TRP A 199 -18.32 7.48 25.97
C TRP A 199 -18.21 7.19 27.47
N SER A 200 -18.38 5.91 27.82
CA SER A 200 -18.28 5.42 29.19
C SER A 200 -17.11 4.46 29.33
N MET A 201 -16.22 4.74 30.28
CA MET A 201 -15.13 3.84 30.66
C MET A 201 -15.59 2.69 31.56
N GLN A 202 -16.83 2.72 32.07
CA GLN A 202 -17.32 1.71 33.02
C GLN A 202 -17.28 0.29 32.42
N THR A 203 -17.78 0.12 31.19
CA THR A 203 -17.79 -1.19 30.52
C THR A 203 -16.38 -1.69 30.23
N ILE A 204 -15.49 -0.80 29.80
CA ILE A 204 -14.10 -1.16 29.49
C ILE A 204 -13.34 -1.57 30.76
N LYS A 205 -13.50 -0.80 31.84
CA LYS A 205 -12.92 -1.12 33.15
C LYS A 205 -13.47 -2.43 33.72
N LEU A 206 -14.77 -2.68 33.57
CA LEU A 206 -15.39 -3.93 34.01
C LEU A 206 -14.82 -5.13 33.23
N GLU A 207 -14.73 -5.04 31.90
CA GLU A 207 -14.20 -6.14 31.10
C GLU A 207 -12.70 -6.35 31.32
N TYR A 208 -11.95 -5.29 31.65
CA TYR A 208 -10.56 -5.42 32.08
C TYR A 208 -10.43 -6.17 33.41
N ILE A 209 -11.23 -5.81 34.43
CA ILE A 209 -11.25 -6.53 35.73
C ILE A 209 -11.69 -7.99 35.55
N ASN A 210 -12.60 -8.26 34.61
CA ASN A 210 -13.01 -9.63 34.29
C ASN A 210 -11.85 -10.47 33.74
N LEU A 211 -10.77 -9.86 33.22
CA LEU A 211 -9.60 -10.61 32.76
C LEU A 211 -8.93 -11.39 33.90
N ASP A 212 -8.93 -10.84 35.12
CA ASP A 212 -8.37 -11.49 36.32
C ASP A 212 -9.20 -12.72 36.76
N SER A 213 -10.44 -12.83 36.27
CA SER A 213 -11.32 -13.97 36.57
C SER A 213 -11.06 -15.19 35.66
N TYR A 214 -10.21 -15.04 34.63
CA TYR A 214 -9.83 -16.13 33.73
C TYR A 214 -8.60 -16.87 34.26
N SER A 215 -8.57 -18.18 34.06
CA SER A 215 -7.40 -18.99 34.41
C SER A 215 -6.22 -18.66 33.48
N GLU A 216 -5.06 -18.36 34.04
CA GLU A 216 -3.83 -18.19 33.27
C GLU A 216 -3.38 -19.49 32.57
N PRO A 217 -2.75 -19.40 31.37
CA PRO A 217 -2.48 -18.17 30.61
C PRO A 217 -3.71 -17.66 29.84
N LEU A 218 -3.84 -16.33 29.70
CA LEU A 218 -4.89 -15.73 28.87
C LEU A 218 -4.71 -16.09 27.39
N ILE A 219 -5.82 -16.40 26.73
CA ILE A 219 -5.86 -16.70 25.29
C ILE A 219 -6.58 -15.60 24.50
N VAL A 220 -6.37 -15.53 23.18
CA VAL A 220 -7.01 -14.53 22.30
C VAL A 220 -8.53 -14.43 22.49
N ALA A 221 -9.21 -15.57 22.68
CA ALA A 221 -10.66 -15.58 22.89
C ALA A 221 -11.10 -14.87 24.19
N ASP A 222 -10.27 -14.89 25.23
CA ASP A 222 -10.58 -14.23 26.52
C ASP A 222 -10.64 -12.70 26.38
N LEU A 223 -9.95 -12.13 25.37
CA LEU A 223 -9.93 -10.69 25.09
C LEU A 223 -11.12 -10.20 24.26
N ILE A 224 -11.99 -11.07 23.74
CA ILE A 224 -13.11 -10.65 22.87
C ILE A 224 -14.01 -9.59 23.54
N PRO A 225 -14.47 -9.77 24.80
CA PRO A 225 -15.32 -8.78 25.46
C PRO A 225 -14.63 -7.42 25.60
N PHE A 226 -13.35 -7.43 25.96
CA PHE A 226 -12.54 -6.23 26.14
C PHE A 226 -12.32 -5.48 24.81
N VAL A 227 -11.86 -6.18 23.77
CA VAL A 227 -11.61 -5.58 22.45
C VAL A 227 -12.90 -5.01 21.87
N ARG A 228 -14.03 -5.72 22.04
CA ARG A 228 -15.35 -5.20 21.65
C ARG A 228 -15.71 -3.93 22.42
N ALA A 229 -15.51 -3.92 23.74
CA ALA A 229 -15.80 -2.77 24.60
C ALA A 229 -14.95 -1.54 24.25
N VAL A 230 -13.69 -1.73 23.84
CA VAL A 230 -12.78 -0.65 23.42
C VAL A 230 -13.14 -0.11 22.03
N TYR A 231 -13.34 -0.99 21.03
CA TYR A 231 -13.65 -0.53 19.67
C TYR A 231 -15.05 0.06 19.53
N LYS A 232 -16.01 -0.33 20.36
CA LYS A 232 -17.38 0.20 20.31
C LYS A 232 -17.43 1.74 20.35
N PRO A 233 -16.86 2.45 21.36
CA PRO A 233 -16.79 3.90 21.32
C PRO A 233 -15.90 4.41 20.18
N LEU A 234 -14.72 3.83 19.96
CA LEU A 234 -13.75 4.35 18.98
C LEU A 234 -14.29 4.37 17.54
N ILE A 235 -15.02 3.33 17.13
CA ILE A 235 -15.58 3.21 15.78
C ILE A 235 -16.64 4.28 15.50
N THR A 236 -17.34 4.79 16.52
CA THR A 236 -18.31 5.89 16.34
C THR A 236 -17.67 7.16 15.78
N VAL A 237 -16.35 7.34 15.94
CA VAL A 237 -15.63 8.53 15.50
C VAL A 237 -14.56 8.22 14.42
N TYR A 238 -14.00 7.00 14.41
CA TYR A 238 -12.91 6.61 13.51
C TYR A 238 -13.17 6.93 12.02
N TYR A 239 -14.36 6.61 11.52
CA TYR A 239 -14.72 6.82 10.11
C TYR A 239 -14.90 8.30 9.71
N TYR A 240 -14.85 9.24 10.65
CA TYR A 240 -14.77 10.66 10.34
C TYR A 240 -13.46 11.01 9.60
N GLY A 241 -12.38 10.29 9.93
CA GLY A 241 -11.07 10.37 9.32
C GLY A 241 -10.01 10.95 10.25
N ASN A 242 -8.86 10.25 10.32
CA ASN A 242 -7.79 10.49 11.30
C ASN A 242 -7.23 11.93 11.25
N ASN A 243 -7.08 12.50 10.05
CA ASN A 243 -6.60 13.88 9.87
C ASN A 243 -7.68 14.95 10.06
N LYS A 244 -8.96 14.56 10.20
CA LYS A 244 -10.08 15.49 10.33
C LYS A 244 -10.47 15.75 11.79
N ILE A 245 -10.30 14.78 12.68
CA ILE A 245 -10.60 14.97 14.12
C ILE A 245 -9.72 16.05 14.76
N PRO A 246 -8.40 16.12 14.52
CA PRO A 246 -7.60 17.24 15.02
C PRO A 246 -8.05 18.61 14.47
N LYS A 247 -8.51 18.67 13.21
CA LYS A 247 -9.07 19.91 12.64
C LYS A 247 -10.37 20.30 13.33
N LEU A 248 -11.25 19.32 13.57
CA LEU A 248 -12.50 19.52 14.28
C LEU A 248 -12.28 20.07 15.70
N ILE A 249 -11.28 19.54 16.42
CA ILE A 249 -10.91 20.05 17.75
C ILE A 249 -10.38 21.49 17.68
N LYS A 250 -9.61 21.85 16.64
CA LYS A 250 -9.15 23.24 16.42
C LYS A 250 -10.30 24.20 16.08
N GLU A 251 -11.28 23.74 15.31
CA GLU A 251 -12.50 24.51 15.02
C GLU A 251 -13.32 24.75 16.29
N ILE A 252 -13.52 23.73 17.12
CA ILE A 252 -14.18 23.85 18.44
C ILE A 252 -13.46 24.88 19.32
N TYR A 253 -12.13 24.81 19.39
CA TYR A 253 -11.32 25.80 20.09
C TYR A 253 -11.56 27.22 19.55
N SER A 254 -11.54 27.39 18.23
CA SER A 254 -11.68 28.71 17.60
C SER A 254 -13.05 29.32 17.86
N ASP A 255 -14.12 28.50 17.81
CA ASP A 255 -15.48 28.94 18.09
C ASP A 255 -15.67 29.33 19.56
N GLU A 256 -15.10 28.55 20.48
CA GLU A 256 -15.18 28.85 21.92
C GLU A 256 -14.32 30.07 22.31
N ALA A 257 -13.14 30.22 21.70
CA ALA A 257 -12.24 31.35 21.93
C ALA A 257 -12.77 32.69 21.39
N ALA A 258 -13.77 32.67 20.50
CA ALA A 258 -14.45 33.86 20.01
C ALA A 258 -15.30 34.54 21.10
N TYR A 259 -15.64 33.85 22.19
CA TYR A 259 -16.39 34.42 23.30
C TYR A 259 -15.47 35.20 24.25
N PRO A 260 -15.79 36.46 24.58
CA PRO A 260 -14.96 37.30 25.47
C PRO A 260 -14.71 36.70 26.87
N GLU A 261 -15.69 35.96 27.38
CA GLU A 261 -15.70 35.37 28.73
C GLU A 261 -14.83 34.09 28.85
N CYS A 262 -14.26 33.59 27.75
CA CYS A 262 -13.59 32.28 27.71
C CYS A 262 -12.11 32.37 28.13
N PRO A 263 -11.60 31.46 29.00
CA PRO A 263 -10.19 31.43 29.38
C PRO A 263 -9.33 30.85 28.24
N LYS A 264 -8.94 31.71 27.29
CA LYS A 264 -8.27 31.36 26.03
C LYS A 264 -7.01 30.47 26.20
N GLU A 265 -6.20 30.72 27.22
CA GLU A 265 -4.99 29.93 27.50
C GLU A 265 -5.33 28.51 27.98
N LYS A 266 -6.27 28.37 28.92
CA LYS A 266 -6.73 27.06 29.42
C LYS A 266 -7.39 26.25 28.30
N LEU A 267 -8.22 26.91 27.49
CA LEU A 267 -8.88 26.30 26.33
C LEU A 267 -7.86 25.81 25.29
N SER A 268 -6.80 26.58 25.03
CA SER A 268 -5.74 26.20 24.10
C SER A 268 -4.98 24.96 24.59
N ASN A 269 -4.68 24.90 25.90
CA ASN A 269 -4.02 23.75 26.50
C ASN A 269 -4.87 22.48 26.40
N PHE A 270 -6.17 22.56 26.70
CA PHE A 270 -7.08 21.42 26.56
C PHE A 270 -7.25 20.99 25.10
N ALA A 271 -7.33 21.92 24.14
CA ALA A 271 -7.41 21.57 22.73
C ALA A 271 -6.13 20.86 22.23
N LYS A 272 -4.95 21.33 22.64
CA LYS A 272 -3.67 20.65 22.35
C LYS A 272 -3.64 19.26 22.97
N GLN A 273 -4.04 19.13 24.24
CA GLN A 273 -4.09 17.85 24.92
C GLN A 273 -5.05 16.87 24.24
N ALA A 274 -6.25 17.31 23.86
CA ALA A 274 -7.22 16.48 23.14
C ALA A 274 -6.67 15.98 21.79
N ILE A 275 -5.93 16.82 21.05
CA ILE A 275 -5.29 16.42 19.80
C ILE A 275 -4.20 15.37 20.06
N THR A 276 -3.34 15.58 21.05
CA THR A 276 -2.28 14.63 21.42
C THR A 276 -2.85 13.28 21.83
N GLU A 277 -3.87 13.27 22.70
CA GLU A 277 -4.50 12.02 23.14
C GLU A 277 -5.25 11.32 22.00
N TRP A 278 -5.89 12.05 21.09
CA TRP A 278 -6.49 11.45 19.89
C TRP A 278 -5.45 10.81 18.98
N LEU A 279 -4.31 11.46 18.76
CA LEU A 279 -3.22 10.89 17.97
C LEU A 279 -2.69 9.60 18.62
N TYR A 280 -2.54 9.58 19.95
CA TYR A 280 -2.17 8.38 20.68
C TYR A 280 -3.24 7.28 20.52
N ILE A 281 -4.53 7.61 20.62
CA ILE A 281 -5.62 6.66 20.40
C ILE A 281 -5.53 6.03 18.99
N ASP A 282 -5.28 6.83 17.96
CA ASP A 282 -5.18 6.33 16.57
C ASP A 282 -3.94 5.44 16.36
N THR A 283 -2.77 5.88 16.82
CA THR A 283 -1.50 5.19 16.54
C THR A 283 -1.17 4.06 17.51
N GLU A 284 -1.57 4.16 18.77
CA GLU A 284 -1.18 3.23 19.83
C GLU A 284 -2.34 2.35 20.32
N ILE A 285 -3.60 2.77 20.17
CA ILE A 285 -4.75 1.93 20.61
C ILE A 285 -5.38 1.24 19.41
N ILE A 286 -5.94 2.02 18.48
CA ILE A 286 -6.65 1.51 17.30
C ILE A 286 -5.74 0.65 16.44
N LYS A 287 -4.49 1.08 16.22
CA LYS A 287 -3.51 0.31 15.46
C LYS A 287 -3.00 -0.90 16.26
N LYS A 288 -2.62 -0.79 17.54
CA LYS A 288 -2.07 -1.96 18.24
C LYS A 288 -3.08 -3.08 18.46
N LEU A 289 -4.36 -2.75 18.63
CA LEU A 289 -5.43 -3.73 18.84
C LEU A 289 -6.00 -4.31 17.53
N TYR A 290 -5.70 -3.76 16.34
CA TYR A 290 -6.36 -4.23 15.12
C TYR A 290 -6.07 -5.69 14.77
N PRO A 291 -4.89 -6.27 15.03
CA PRO A 291 -4.68 -7.69 14.74
C PRO A 291 -5.63 -8.58 15.55
N LEU A 292 -5.94 -8.20 16.80
CA LEU A 292 -6.94 -8.87 17.63
C LEU A 292 -8.34 -8.67 17.05
N LEU A 293 -8.71 -7.43 16.70
CA LEU A 293 -9.99 -7.15 16.07
C LEU A 293 -10.19 -7.99 14.79
N MET A 294 -9.19 -8.02 13.91
CA MET A 294 -9.20 -8.82 12.68
C MET A 294 -9.37 -10.31 12.98
N ARG A 295 -8.64 -10.86 13.95
CA ARG A 295 -8.78 -12.26 14.35
C ARG A 295 -10.19 -12.59 14.87
N MET A 296 -10.89 -11.62 15.44
CA MET A 296 -12.19 -11.77 16.09
C MET A 296 -13.38 -11.53 15.14
N CYS A 297 -13.23 -10.72 14.09
CA CYS A 297 -14.36 -10.36 13.23
C CYS A 297 -14.19 -10.69 11.74
N SER A 298 -12.98 -11.04 11.26
CA SER A 298 -12.70 -11.30 9.85
C SER A 298 -12.30 -12.75 9.58
N ASP A 299 -12.68 -13.23 8.39
CA ASP A 299 -12.30 -14.53 7.82
C ASP A 299 -10.98 -14.50 7.03
N SER A 300 -10.52 -13.29 6.72
CA SER A 300 -9.42 -12.99 5.81
C SER A 300 -8.44 -12.00 6.45
N PHE A 301 -7.25 -11.94 5.85
CA PHE A 301 -6.16 -11.11 6.33
C PHE A 301 -6.07 -9.83 5.52
N ASP A 302 -6.13 -8.69 6.19
CA ASP A 302 -5.97 -7.35 5.61
C ASP A 302 -4.97 -6.53 6.43
N TYR A 303 -4.16 -5.72 5.76
CA TYR A 303 -3.23 -4.81 6.42
C TYR A 303 -3.93 -3.55 6.94
N TYR A 304 -3.39 -2.96 8.01
CA TYR A 304 -3.77 -1.62 8.45
C TYR A 304 -3.29 -0.54 7.46
N PRO A 305 -4.08 0.51 7.16
CA PRO A 305 -5.45 0.78 7.64
C PRO A 305 -6.55 0.15 6.76
N SER A 306 -6.19 -0.50 5.64
CA SER A 306 -7.13 -1.05 4.66
C SER A 306 -8.20 -1.97 5.27
N PHE A 307 -7.85 -2.74 6.29
CA PHE A 307 -8.77 -3.59 7.06
C PHE A 307 -10.05 -2.85 7.50
N PHE A 308 -9.94 -1.62 8.02
CA PHE A 308 -11.11 -0.88 8.49
C PHE A 308 -12.04 -0.44 7.35
N ASN A 309 -11.54 -0.29 6.12
CA ASN A 309 -12.36 0.03 4.97
C ASN A 309 -12.96 -1.23 4.33
N SER A 310 -12.14 -2.27 4.12
CA SER A 310 -12.55 -3.52 3.47
C SER A 310 -13.56 -4.30 4.32
N LYS A 311 -13.39 -4.30 5.65
CA LYS A 311 -14.21 -5.09 6.59
C LYS A 311 -15.12 -4.24 7.47
N ALA A 312 -15.48 -3.03 7.04
CA ALA A 312 -16.31 -2.11 7.82
C ALA A 312 -17.63 -2.74 8.31
N GLY A 313 -18.31 -3.53 7.46
CA GLY A 313 -19.55 -4.21 7.82
C GLY A 313 -19.38 -5.27 8.92
N GLU A 314 -18.29 -6.05 8.84
CA GLU A 314 -17.95 -7.08 9.83
C GLU A 314 -17.56 -6.45 11.18
N ILE A 315 -16.79 -5.36 11.14
CA ILE A 315 -16.43 -4.58 12.33
C ILE A 315 -17.67 -4.02 13.01
N LEU A 316 -18.57 -3.36 12.26
CA LEU A 316 -19.82 -2.81 12.81
C LEU A 316 -20.70 -3.88 13.44
N LYS A 317 -20.81 -5.05 12.80
CA LYS A 317 -21.52 -6.21 13.35
C LYS A 317 -20.87 -6.70 14.64
N PHE A 318 -19.54 -6.78 14.69
CA PHE A 318 -18.79 -7.22 15.88
C PHE A 318 -18.97 -6.29 17.07
N VAL A 319 -18.91 -4.97 16.86
CA VAL A 319 -19.09 -3.98 17.94
C VAL A 319 -20.56 -3.69 18.28
N GLY A 320 -21.49 -4.18 17.46
CA GLY A 320 -22.93 -3.96 17.63
C GLY A 320 -23.35 -2.52 17.36
N LEU A 321 -22.82 -1.92 16.30
CA LEU A 321 -23.16 -0.57 15.83
C LEU A 321 -23.83 -0.61 14.45
N HIS A 322 -24.69 0.36 14.19
CA HIS A 322 -25.24 0.63 12.87
C HIS A 322 -24.55 1.83 12.21
N LYS A 323 -24.71 1.99 10.89
CA LYS A 323 -24.16 3.13 10.12
C LYS A 323 -24.63 4.50 10.64
N PHE A 324 -25.79 4.57 11.31
CA PHE A 324 -26.36 5.80 11.86
C PHE A 324 -25.71 6.22 13.19
N ASP A 325 -25.01 5.30 13.86
CA ASP A 325 -24.29 5.57 15.10
C ASP A 325 -22.90 6.18 14.83
N LEU A 326 -22.51 6.31 13.56
CA LEU A 326 -21.20 6.77 13.13
C LEU A 326 -21.20 8.26 12.83
N LEU A 327 -20.17 8.94 13.31
CA LEU A 327 -19.80 10.27 12.88
C LEU A 327 -19.15 10.17 11.50
N LEU A 328 -19.95 10.36 10.46
CA LEU A 328 -19.47 10.40 9.08
C LEU A 328 -19.17 11.85 8.69
N PRO A 329 -18.15 12.11 7.86
CA PRO A 329 -17.93 13.44 7.34
C PRO A 329 -19.18 13.91 6.60
N GLU A 330 -19.70 15.09 6.95
CA GLU A 330 -20.81 15.68 6.21
C GLU A 330 -20.39 15.73 4.73
N LYS A 331 -21.20 15.13 3.85
CA LYS A 331 -21.09 15.44 2.43
C LYS A 331 -21.23 16.95 2.36
N PRO A 332 -20.25 17.68 1.79
CA PRO A 332 -20.31 19.14 1.76
C PRO A 332 -21.70 19.55 1.23
N LYS A 333 -22.42 20.35 2.02
CA LYS A 333 -23.66 20.97 1.57
C LYS A 333 -23.33 21.71 0.29
N GLU A 334 -23.92 21.24 -0.81
CA GLU A 334 -23.78 21.86 -2.11
C GLU A 334 -24.19 23.34 -2.01
N PRO A 335 -23.30 24.29 -2.33
CA PRO A 335 -23.78 25.59 -2.75
C PRO A 335 -24.62 25.40 -4.02
N ALA A 336 -25.68 26.20 -4.16
CA ALA A 336 -26.58 26.22 -5.30
C ALA A 336 -25.83 26.19 -6.66
N PRO A 337 -26.48 25.67 -7.72
CA PRO A 337 -25.96 24.64 -8.60
C PRO A 337 -24.72 25.09 -9.38
N LYS A 338 -23.62 24.34 -9.21
CA LYS A 338 -22.70 24.07 -10.31
C LYS A 338 -22.81 22.58 -10.61
N GLU A 339 -23.18 22.28 -11.85
CA GLU A 339 -23.40 20.96 -12.43
C GLU A 339 -22.57 19.84 -11.79
N ASN A 340 -23.24 18.73 -11.51
CA ASN A 340 -22.63 17.43 -11.20
C ASN A 340 -21.55 17.10 -12.22
N LYS A 341 -20.30 17.45 -11.91
CA LYS A 341 -19.14 17.00 -12.64
C LYS A 341 -18.94 15.52 -12.25
N PRO A 342 -19.02 14.56 -13.19
CA PRO A 342 -18.63 13.19 -12.90
C PRO A 342 -17.22 13.20 -12.28
N LYS A 343 -17.06 12.46 -11.17
CA LYS A 343 -15.74 12.14 -10.62
C LYS A 343 -14.97 11.44 -11.72
N VAL A 344 -14.07 12.17 -12.37
CA VAL A 344 -13.10 11.59 -13.29
C VAL A 344 -12.12 10.84 -12.41
N THR A 345 -12.27 9.52 -12.34
CA THR A 345 -11.26 8.66 -11.74
C THR A 345 -9.98 8.84 -12.55
N PRO A 346 -8.83 9.19 -11.94
CA PRO A 346 -7.57 9.25 -12.66
C PRO A 346 -7.32 7.92 -13.38
N PRO A 347 -6.78 7.93 -14.61
CA PRO A 347 -6.52 6.70 -15.34
C PRO A 347 -5.59 5.80 -14.52
N GLN A 348 -5.84 4.48 -14.56
CA GLN A 348 -4.90 3.55 -13.94
C GLN A 348 -3.64 3.47 -14.82
N LYS A 349 -2.51 3.33 -14.15
CA LYS A 349 -1.16 3.29 -14.73
C LYS A 349 -1.09 2.21 -15.82
N GLY A 350 -0.61 2.56 -17.03
CA GLY A 350 -0.39 1.61 -18.12
C GLY A 350 -1.63 1.12 -18.87
N ILE A 351 -2.84 1.63 -18.60
CA ILE A 351 -4.04 1.19 -19.34
C ILE A 351 -3.99 1.66 -20.80
N LYS A 352 -4.30 0.74 -21.74
CA LYS A 352 -4.61 1.04 -23.15
C LYS A 352 -6.06 1.51 -23.27
N ASP A 353 -6.28 2.82 -23.14
CA ASP A 353 -7.59 3.46 -23.24
C ASP A 353 -7.76 4.19 -24.59
N GLU A 354 -8.92 4.84 -24.77
CA GLU A 354 -9.19 5.64 -25.98
C GLU A 354 -8.20 6.80 -26.18
N THR A 355 -7.59 7.31 -25.11
CA THR A 355 -6.56 8.35 -25.17
C THR A 355 -5.30 7.81 -25.84
N VAL A 356 -4.89 6.58 -25.50
CA VAL A 356 -3.77 5.88 -26.16
C VAL A 356 -4.06 5.64 -27.63
N ILE A 357 -5.25 5.13 -27.97
CA ILE A 357 -5.66 4.88 -29.36
C ILE A 357 -5.65 6.18 -30.17
N THR A 358 -6.13 7.28 -29.57
CA THR A 358 -6.10 8.61 -30.19
C THR A 358 -4.66 9.10 -30.36
N GLY A 359 -3.81 8.91 -29.36
CA GLY A 359 -2.39 9.27 -29.42
C GLY A 359 -1.64 8.53 -30.52
N LEU A 360 -1.84 7.23 -30.69
CA LEU A 360 -1.26 6.47 -31.80
C LEU A 360 -1.70 7.03 -33.16
N LYS A 361 -2.99 7.33 -33.35
CA LYS A 361 -3.50 7.95 -34.58
C LYS A 361 -2.87 9.32 -34.84
N LEU A 362 -2.72 10.16 -33.80
CA LEU A 362 -2.09 11.46 -33.92
C LEU A 362 -0.60 11.33 -34.25
N LEU A 363 0.10 10.37 -33.66
CA LEU A 363 1.50 10.07 -33.97
C LEU A 363 1.65 9.64 -35.44
N ASN A 364 0.77 8.79 -35.97
CA ASN A 364 0.80 8.41 -37.39
C ASN A 364 0.41 9.56 -38.33
N GLN A 365 -0.47 10.46 -37.89
CA GLN A 365 -0.78 11.66 -38.65
C GLN A 365 0.41 12.64 -38.68
N MET A 366 1.08 12.80 -37.55
CA MET A 366 2.27 13.66 -37.45
C MET A 366 3.47 13.03 -38.12
N PHE A 367 3.65 11.72 -38.05
CA PHE A 367 4.79 10.98 -38.58
C PHE A 367 4.31 9.79 -39.44
N PRO A 368 3.81 10.05 -40.66
CA PRO A 368 3.31 8.99 -41.52
C PRO A 368 4.40 7.98 -41.86
N GLU A 369 4.03 6.70 -41.91
CA GLU A 369 4.94 5.58 -42.22
C GLU A 369 6.13 5.42 -41.26
N ALA A 370 6.11 6.06 -40.09
CA ALA A 370 7.12 5.84 -39.06
C ALA A 370 6.98 4.47 -38.36
N GLY A 371 5.76 3.90 -38.35
CA GLY A 371 5.49 2.57 -37.80
C GLY A 371 4.67 2.53 -36.51
N PHE A 372 4.18 3.66 -35.98
CA PHE A 372 3.43 3.68 -34.72
C PHE A 372 2.11 2.88 -34.76
N ASP A 373 1.50 2.66 -35.93
CA ASP A 373 0.31 1.79 -36.06
C ASP A 373 0.62 0.31 -35.83
N ASN A 374 1.89 -0.11 -35.99
CA ASN A 374 2.33 -1.51 -35.95
C ASN A 374 3.50 -1.70 -34.97
N LEU A 375 3.42 -1.11 -33.77
CA LEU A 375 4.48 -1.25 -32.75
C LEU A 375 4.74 -2.72 -32.33
N ASP A 376 3.75 -3.59 -32.51
CA ASP A 376 3.88 -5.03 -32.25
C ASP A 376 4.87 -5.74 -33.20
N ASN A 377 5.21 -5.10 -34.34
CA ASN A 377 6.19 -5.62 -35.30
C ASN A 377 7.60 -5.01 -35.12
N HIS A 378 7.83 -4.26 -34.04
CA HIS A 378 9.12 -3.63 -33.74
C HIS A 378 9.71 -2.82 -34.90
N PRO A 379 8.99 -1.80 -35.39
CA PRO A 379 9.45 -0.99 -36.50
C PRO A 379 10.73 -0.25 -36.11
N ASP A 380 11.70 -0.25 -37.01
CA ASP A 380 12.93 0.50 -36.80
C ASP A 380 12.69 2.01 -36.93
N LEU A 381 12.70 2.70 -35.79
CA LEU A 381 12.44 4.13 -35.73
C LEU A 381 13.69 4.98 -36.05
N PHE A 382 14.89 4.41 -36.00
CA PHE A 382 16.14 5.16 -36.19
C PHE A 382 16.23 5.81 -37.59
N PRO A 383 16.04 5.08 -38.72
CA PRO A 383 16.11 5.66 -40.07
C PRO A 383 15.17 6.84 -40.26
N TYR A 384 13.99 6.79 -39.63
CA TYR A 384 12.97 7.81 -39.77
C TYR A 384 13.28 9.04 -38.93
N PHE A 385 13.65 8.85 -37.66
CA PHE A 385 13.76 9.94 -36.68
C PHE A 385 15.16 10.56 -36.57
N GLN A 386 16.23 9.86 -36.94
CA GLN A 386 17.58 10.42 -36.88
C GLN A 386 17.73 11.72 -37.70
N PRO A 387 17.20 11.84 -38.94
CA PRO A 387 17.25 13.09 -39.70
C PRO A 387 16.45 14.24 -39.09
N LEU A 388 15.44 13.92 -38.28
CA LEU A 388 14.54 14.89 -37.65
C LEU A 388 15.13 15.42 -36.33
N PHE A 389 15.57 14.51 -35.46
CA PHE A 389 15.97 14.82 -34.09
C PHE A 389 17.47 14.84 -33.85
N LYS A 390 18.27 14.28 -34.76
CA LYS A 390 19.74 14.26 -34.69
C LYS A 390 20.27 13.72 -33.36
N PHE A 391 19.87 12.51 -33.00
CA PHE A 391 20.36 11.86 -31.77
C PHE A 391 21.88 11.65 -31.82
N LYS A 392 22.51 11.64 -30.64
CA LYS A 392 23.92 11.28 -30.49
C LYS A 392 24.18 9.80 -30.85
N ASP A 393 25.46 9.49 -31.03
CA ASP A 393 25.93 8.13 -31.22
C ASP A 393 25.48 7.23 -30.06
N GLY A 394 25.10 6.00 -30.39
CA GLY A 394 24.45 5.03 -29.52
C GLY A 394 23.01 4.75 -29.94
N PHE A 395 22.23 5.76 -30.35
CA PHE A 395 20.87 5.55 -30.86
C PHE A 395 20.86 4.78 -32.20
N ASN A 396 21.86 5.02 -33.04
CA ASN A 396 22.14 4.25 -34.26
C ASN A 396 22.46 2.77 -34.01
N LEU A 397 22.92 2.43 -32.81
CA LEU A 397 23.34 1.07 -32.46
C LEU A 397 22.19 0.23 -31.91
N LEU A 398 21.12 0.84 -31.40
CA LEU A 398 19.98 0.13 -30.81
C LEU A 398 19.31 -0.80 -31.81
N ALA A 399 19.10 -2.07 -31.42
CA ALA A 399 18.29 -2.99 -32.21
C ALA A 399 16.85 -2.45 -32.38
N PRO A 400 16.16 -2.72 -33.51
CA PRO A 400 14.74 -2.36 -33.68
C PRO A 400 13.83 -2.98 -32.60
N ASP A 401 14.17 -4.19 -32.16
CA ASP A 401 13.46 -4.92 -31.09
C ASP A 401 13.72 -4.34 -29.69
N ASN A 402 14.73 -3.48 -29.53
CA ASN A 402 15.05 -2.87 -28.25
C ASN A 402 14.00 -1.79 -27.94
N PRO A 403 13.16 -1.97 -26.88
CA PRO A 403 12.08 -1.05 -26.56
C PRO A 403 12.55 0.36 -26.22
N VAL A 404 13.81 0.54 -25.80
CA VAL A 404 14.41 1.85 -25.54
C VAL A 404 14.35 2.74 -26.77
N GLN A 405 14.41 2.18 -27.99
CA GLN A 405 14.30 2.95 -29.22
C GLN A 405 12.97 3.72 -29.31
N VAL A 406 11.85 3.03 -29.06
CA VAL A 406 10.50 3.64 -29.06
C VAL A 406 10.35 4.63 -27.91
N ILE A 407 10.87 4.28 -26.74
CA ILE A 407 10.80 5.12 -25.54
C ILE A 407 11.46 6.47 -25.77
N VAL A 408 12.69 6.48 -26.29
CA VAL A 408 13.46 7.71 -26.52
C VAL A 408 12.84 8.58 -27.60
N VAL A 409 12.29 7.97 -28.66
CA VAL A 409 11.57 8.72 -29.70
C VAL A 409 10.32 9.40 -29.13
N LEU A 410 9.50 8.66 -28.37
CA LEU A 410 8.33 9.23 -27.71
C LEU A 410 8.72 10.29 -26.68
N GLN A 411 9.80 10.07 -25.93
CA GLN A 411 10.32 11.02 -24.96
C GLN A 411 10.73 12.33 -25.63
N HIS A 412 11.44 12.29 -26.76
CA HIS A 412 11.84 13.48 -27.52
C HIS A 412 10.63 14.22 -28.12
N ILE A 413 9.63 13.49 -28.62
CA ILE A 413 8.36 14.08 -29.07
C ILE A 413 7.67 14.84 -27.93
N ILE A 414 7.63 14.25 -26.73
CA ILE A 414 7.03 14.89 -25.55
C ILE A 414 7.85 16.09 -25.09
N GLU A 415 9.18 16.00 -25.14
CA GLU A 415 10.10 17.11 -24.85
C GLU A 415 9.82 18.31 -25.78
N ASP A 416 9.69 18.05 -27.08
CA ASP A 416 9.34 19.06 -28.06
C ASP A 416 7.97 19.71 -27.76
N CYS A 417 6.98 18.95 -27.28
CA CYS A 417 5.72 19.51 -26.79
C CYS A 417 5.92 20.38 -25.53
N PHE A 418 6.77 19.93 -24.60
CA PHE A 418 7.07 20.62 -23.35
C PHE A 418 7.77 21.96 -23.55
N HIS A 419 8.60 22.10 -24.59
CA HIS A 419 9.12 23.40 -25.02
C HIS A 419 8.01 24.43 -25.28
N GLY A 420 6.88 24.01 -25.87
CA GLY A 420 5.71 24.89 -26.03
C GLY A 420 4.90 25.10 -24.74
N CYS A 421 4.95 24.12 -23.82
CA CYS A 421 4.26 24.21 -22.54
C CYS A 421 4.93 25.15 -21.54
N HIS A 422 6.20 25.52 -21.69
CA HIS A 422 6.86 26.50 -20.80
C HIS A 422 6.16 27.86 -20.79
N ASN A 423 5.51 28.24 -21.89
CA ASN A 423 4.75 29.49 -22.01
C ASN A 423 3.34 29.40 -21.37
N ILE A 424 2.97 28.25 -20.80
CA ILE A 424 1.69 28.01 -20.16
C ILE A 424 1.78 28.32 -18.66
N LYS A 425 0.83 29.11 -18.17
CA LYS A 425 0.74 29.49 -16.75
C LYS A 425 -0.04 28.44 -15.97
N PHE A 426 0.68 27.46 -15.42
CA PHE A 426 0.13 26.46 -14.51
C PHE A 426 -0.10 27.07 -13.12
N VAL A 427 -1.24 26.75 -12.50
CA VAL A 427 -1.54 27.20 -11.13
C VAL A 427 -0.92 26.22 -10.14
N GLU A 428 0.01 26.71 -9.31
CA GLU A 428 0.59 25.91 -8.23
C GLU A 428 -0.47 25.57 -7.18
N THR A 429 -0.69 24.28 -6.95
CA THR A 429 -1.50 23.83 -5.82
C THR A 429 -0.58 23.59 -4.61
N ASP A 430 -0.79 24.33 -3.52
CA ASP A 430 -0.08 24.36 -2.22
C ASP A 430 0.09 23.02 -1.45
N SER A 431 0.05 21.88 -2.14
CA SER A 431 0.08 20.53 -1.57
C SER A 431 1.42 19.81 -1.74
N SER A 432 2.47 20.48 -2.23
CA SER A 432 3.79 19.87 -2.40
C SER A 432 4.46 19.63 -1.04
N LYS A 433 4.21 18.47 -0.45
CA LYS A 433 5.12 17.90 0.55
C LYS A 433 6.51 17.77 -0.10
N LYS A 434 7.58 18.04 0.65
CA LYS A 434 8.96 17.79 0.18
C LYS A 434 9.05 16.37 -0.42
N GLY A 435 9.43 16.27 -1.70
CA GLY A 435 9.56 15.01 -2.43
C GLY A 435 8.34 14.57 -3.27
N THR A 436 7.37 15.44 -3.53
CA THR A 436 6.28 15.16 -4.49
C THR A 436 6.51 15.90 -5.80
N ASP A 437 6.57 15.19 -6.94
CA ASP A 437 6.69 15.79 -8.28
C ASP A 437 5.54 16.78 -8.52
N ASN A 438 5.84 17.86 -9.23
CA ASN A 438 4.85 18.79 -9.78
C ASN A 438 5.02 18.89 -11.31
N ILE A 439 3.98 19.32 -12.03
CA ILE A 439 4.02 19.35 -13.50
C ILE A 439 5.12 20.26 -14.05
N ILE A 440 5.42 21.37 -13.36
CA ILE A 440 6.44 22.34 -13.78
C ILE A 440 7.84 21.67 -13.70
N SER A 441 8.16 21.03 -12.59
CA SER A 441 9.42 20.27 -12.43
C SER A 441 9.54 19.13 -13.45
N ILE A 442 8.43 18.50 -13.83
CA ILE A 442 8.43 17.45 -14.85
C ILE A 442 8.79 18.04 -16.21
N ILE A 443 8.21 19.18 -16.57
CA ILE A 443 8.48 19.90 -17.82
C ILE A 443 9.95 20.33 -17.86
N ASP A 444 10.43 20.98 -16.80
CA ASP A 444 11.78 21.54 -16.71
C ASP A 444 12.88 20.47 -16.77
N GLU A 445 12.66 19.32 -16.12
CA GLU A 445 13.66 18.25 -16.01
C GLU A 445 13.49 17.14 -17.08
N TRP A 446 12.52 17.24 -17.99
CA TRP A 446 12.22 16.15 -18.93
C TRP A 446 13.38 15.84 -19.89
N ALA A 447 14.09 16.86 -20.35
CA ALA A 447 15.23 16.72 -21.25
C ALA A 447 16.37 15.89 -20.63
N ALA A 448 16.50 15.88 -19.30
CA ALA A 448 17.53 15.13 -18.59
C ALA A 448 17.40 13.61 -18.77
N TYR A 449 16.21 13.09 -19.05
CA TYR A 449 16.06 11.67 -19.39
C TYR A 449 16.74 11.31 -20.71
N ARG A 450 16.85 12.25 -21.65
CA ARG A 450 17.56 12.03 -22.91
C ARG A 450 19.04 12.24 -22.64
N GLU A 451 19.41 13.37 -22.08
CA GLU A 451 20.80 13.80 -21.99
C GLU A 451 21.59 13.00 -20.95
N ASP A 452 21.09 12.92 -19.72
CA ASP A 452 21.83 12.28 -18.64
C ASP A 452 21.54 10.78 -18.57
N THR A 453 20.27 10.39 -18.75
CA THR A 453 19.89 8.99 -18.55
C THR A 453 20.09 8.13 -19.80
N PHE A 454 19.68 8.61 -20.97
CA PHE A 454 19.84 7.84 -22.20
C PHE A 454 21.22 8.05 -22.85
N GLU A 455 21.64 9.28 -23.13
CA GLU A 455 22.89 9.54 -23.84
C GLU A 455 24.11 9.18 -22.98
N PHE A 456 24.17 9.67 -21.73
CA PHE A 456 25.32 9.43 -20.85
C PHE A 456 25.29 8.04 -20.20
N LEU A 457 24.25 7.71 -19.42
CA LEU A 457 24.23 6.43 -18.67
C LEU A 457 23.98 5.18 -19.53
N TYR A 458 23.42 5.30 -20.74
CA TYR A 458 23.07 4.16 -21.58
C TYR A 458 23.86 4.09 -22.90
N CYS A 459 23.88 5.16 -23.70
CA CYS A 459 24.52 5.15 -25.03
C CYS A 459 26.04 5.10 -24.97
N GLU A 460 26.70 5.82 -24.06
CA GLU A 460 28.17 5.75 -23.94
C GLU A 460 28.65 4.31 -23.64
N PRO A 461 28.12 3.60 -22.60
CA PRO A 461 28.49 2.21 -22.36
C PRO A 461 28.08 1.26 -23.49
N LEU A 462 26.97 1.55 -24.19
CA LEU A 462 26.54 0.77 -25.36
C LEU A 462 27.55 0.88 -26.50
N CYS A 463 28.02 2.08 -26.81
CA CYS A 463 29.05 2.31 -27.82
C CYS A 463 30.33 1.52 -27.49
N ASP A 464 30.78 1.56 -26.24
CA ASP A 464 31.96 0.82 -25.79
C ASP A 464 31.79 -0.69 -25.90
N LEU A 465 30.61 -1.20 -25.52
CA LEU A 465 30.27 -2.62 -25.63
C LEU A 465 30.28 -3.08 -27.10
N VAL A 466 29.65 -2.30 -27.99
CA VAL A 466 29.54 -2.61 -29.41
C VAL A 466 30.91 -2.56 -30.09
N ASN A 467 31.72 -1.53 -29.82
CA ASN A 467 33.08 -1.40 -30.34
C ASN A 467 33.99 -2.57 -29.88
N SER A 468 33.89 -2.94 -28.61
CA SER A 468 34.65 -4.06 -28.04
C SER A 468 34.22 -5.40 -28.64
N THR A 469 32.91 -5.59 -28.81
CA THR A 469 32.34 -6.79 -29.46
C THR A 469 32.75 -6.90 -30.93
N TYR A 470 32.80 -5.78 -31.65
CA TYR A 470 33.27 -5.77 -33.03
C TYR A 470 34.76 -6.12 -33.15
N SER A 471 35.57 -5.63 -32.20
CA SER A 471 37.02 -5.80 -32.21
C SER A 471 37.49 -7.17 -31.71
N GLN A 472 36.71 -7.83 -30.83
CA GLN A 472 37.10 -9.06 -30.14
C GLN A 472 36.01 -10.15 -30.25
N PRO A 473 36.27 -11.28 -30.96
CA PRO A 473 35.26 -12.30 -31.29
C PRO A 473 34.56 -13.02 -30.12
N ASP A 474 35.04 -12.87 -28.88
CA ASP A 474 34.46 -13.51 -27.68
C ASP A 474 34.22 -12.52 -26.53
N PHE A 475 34.26 -11.20 -26.80
CA PHE A 475 34.11 -10.18 -25.75
C PHE A 475 32.85 -10.36 -24.91
N VAL A 476 31.72 -10.64 -25.57
CA VAL A 476 30.40 -10.88 -24.93
C VAL A 476 30.43 -12.05 -23.94
N LYS A 477 31.28 -13.06 -24.16
CA LYS A 477 31.43 -14.22 -23.26
C LYS A 477 32.38 -13.95 -22.10
N SER A 478 33.25 -12.95 -22.22
CA SER A 478 34.18 -12.55 -21.16
C SER A 478 33.43 -12.03 -19.93
N HIS A 479 34.09 -12.06 -18.76
CA HIS A 479 33.48 -11.50 -17.55
C HIS A 479 33.16 -10.00 -17.71
N ILE A 480 34.04 -9.24 -18.38
CA ILE A 480 33.86 -7.81 -18.61
C ILE A 480 32.66 -7.55 -19.52
N GLY A 481 32.54 -8.27 -20.64
CA GLY A 481 31.40 -8.14 -21.55
C GLY A 481 30.07 -8.52 -20.88
N LYS A 482 30.05 -9.62 -20.11
CA LYS A 482 28.86 -10.01 -19.32
C LYS A 482 28.46 -8.95 -18.29
N ARG A 483 29.44 -8.28 -17.67
CA ARG A 483 29.21 -7.17 -16.74
C ARG A 483 28.57 -5.98 -17.47
N MET A 484 29.18 -5.50 -18.54
CA MET A 484 28.65 -4.36 -19.32
C MET A 484 27.23 -4.61 -19.83
N ILE A 485 26.94 -5.82 -20.31
CA ILE A 485 25.58 -6.21 -20.73
C ILE A 485 24.61 -6.18 -19.54
N THR A 486 25.01 -6.79 -18.42
CA THR A 486 24.17 -6.80 -17.22
C THR A 486 23.88 -5.39 -16.71
N ASP A 487 24.88 -4.51 -16.74
CA ASP A 487 24.74 -3.12 -16.32
C ASP A 487 23.76 -2.36 -17.22
N LEU A 488 23.89 -2.48 -18.55
CA LEU A 488 22.95 -1.89 -19.50
C LEU A 488 21.51 -2.36 -19.27
N LEU A 489 21.29 -3.65 -19.05
CA LEU A 489 19.95 -4.21 -18.80
C LEU A 489 19.34 -3.69 -17.48
N TRP A 490 20.19 -3.47 -16.46
CA TRP A 490 19.77 -2.80 -15.23
C TRP A 490 19.41 -1.34 -15.44
N GLN A 491 20.16 -0.59 -16.26
CA GLN A 491 19.80 0.79 -16.61
C GLN A 491 18.42 0.89 -17.27
N VAL A 492 18.07 -0.07 -18.15
CA VAL A 492 16.71 -0.18 -18.71
C VAL A 492 15.66 -0.31 -17.60
N THR A 493 15.95 -1.14 -16.60
CA THR A 493 15.02 -1.45 -15.50
C THR A 493 14.86 -0.28 -14.52
N TYR A 494 15.97 0.38 -14.16
CA TYR A 494 15.98 1.50 -13.21
C TYR A 494 15.28 2.73 -13.76
N HIS A 495 15.48 3.04 -15.05
CA HIS A 495 15.06 4.33 -15.59
C HIS A 495 13.86 4.28 -16.50
N PHE A 496 13.74 3.25 -17.33
CA PHE A 496 12.78 3.24 -18.43
C PHE A 496 11.60 2.30 -18.18
N MET A 497 11.86 1.06 -17.75
CA MET A 497 10.88 -0.01 -17.82
C MET A 497 10.74 -0.81 -16.50
N PRO A 498 9.67 -0.60 -15.73
CA PRO A 498 9.50 -1.20 -14.40
C PRO A 498 9.24 -2.70 -14.41
N ASN A 499 8.68 -3.25 -15.50
CA ASN A 499 8.37 -4.69 -15.62
C ASN A 499 9.43 -5.46 -16.43
N PHE A 500 10.58 -4.85 -16.70
CA PHE A 500 11.61 -5.47 -17.54
C PHE A 500 12.24 -6.66 -16.80
N LYS A 501 12.30 -7.80 -17.48
CA LYS A 501 12.83 -9.05 -16.92
C LYS A 501 13.88 -9.58 -17.87
N PHE A 502 15.04 -9.93 -17.33
CA PHE A 502 16.15 -10.49 -18.09
C PHE A 502 16.89 -11.53 -17.25
N GLU A 503 17.61 -12.43 -17.94
CA GLU A 503 18.50 -13.38 -17.28
C GLU A 503 19.79 -12.67 -16.86
N LYS A 504 20.13 -12.76 -15.58
CA LYS A 504 21.35 -12.15 -15.05
C LYS A 504 22.57 -12.96 -15.48
N LEU A 505 23.46 -12.35 -16.25
CA LEU A 505 24.72 -12.99 -16.66
C LEU A 505 25.75 -13.02 -15.52
N ILE A 506 25.63 -12.09 -14.57
CA ILE A 506 26.43 -12.02 -13.34
C ILE A 506 25.54 -11.68 -12.12
N LEU A 507 26.01 -12.02 -10.93
CA LEU A 507 25.27 -11.79 -9.67
C LEU A 507 25.32 -10.33 -9.19
N GLU A 508 26.37 -9.60 -9.55
CA GLU A 508 26.54 -8.18 -9.21
C GLU A 508 25.46 -7.34 -9.89
N HIS A 509 24.97 -6.31 -9.20
CA HIS A 509 24.07 -5.31 -9.78
C HIS A 509 24.74 -3.94 -9.67
N PRO A 510 24.61 -3.06 -10.69
CA PRO A 510 25.10 -1.71 -10.59
C PRO A 510 24.32 -0.93 -9.53
N VAL A 511 24.95 0.12 -9.01
CA VAL A 511 24.26 1.12 -8.20
C VAL A 511 23.55 2.07 -9.16
N ASP A 512 22.33 2.48 -8.83
CA ASP A 512 21.65 3.54 -9.57
C ASP A 512 22.33 4.89 -9.27
N GLU A 513 23.01 5.45 -10.27
CA GLU A 513 23.72 6.73 -10.18
C GLU A 513 22.84 7.92 -10.58
N SER A 514 21.61 7.69 -11.07
CA SER A 514 20.73 8.75 -11.51
C SER A 514 20.16 9.53 -10.33
N LYS A 515 20.18 10.86 -10.48
CA LYS A 515 19.55 11.80 -9.54
C LYS A 515 18.06 11.98 -9.84
N TYR A 516 17.61 11.49 -10.99
CA TYR A 516 16.25 11.69 -11.48
C TYR A 516 15.36 10.54 -11.05
N ARG A 517 14.12 10.89 -10.70
CA ARG A 517 13.08 9.87 -10.48
C ARG A 517 12.90 9.06 -11.78
N PRO A 518 12.62 7.75 -11.75
CA PRO A 518 12.44 6.98 -12.98
C PRO A 518 11.35 7.53 -13.91
N LEU A 519 11.60 7.49 -15.23
CA LEU A 519 10.73 8.05 -16.27
C LEU A 519 9.31 7.49 -16.17
N PHE A 520 9.19 6.19 -15.88
CA PHE A 520 7.91 5.51 -15.77
C PHE A 520 7.02 5.98 -14.61
N HIS A 521 7.60 6.60 -13.58
CA HIS A 521 6.85 7.24 -12.50
C HIS A 521 6.40 8.66 -12.88
N ARG A 522 7.26 9.44 -13.54
CA ARG A 522 6.92 10.80 -13.99
C ARG A 522 5.88 10.79 -15.10
N THR A 523 5.97 9.82 -16.01
CA THR A 523 4.99 9.64 -17.10
C THR A 523 3.58 9.34 -16.53
N ASP A 524 3.47 8.44 -15.55
CA ASP A 524 2.19 8.13 -14.88
C ASP A 524 1.60 9.37 -14.18
N TYR A 525 2.44 10.14 -13.47
CA TYR A 525 2.02 11.39 -12.85
C TYR A 525 1.52 12.39 -13.90
N ALA A 526 2.31 12.64 -14.95
CA ALA A 526 1.98 13.61 -15.99
C ALA A 526 0.68 13.24 -16.70
N ARG A 527 0.47 11.95 -17.02
CA ARG A 527 -0.79 11.44 -17.59
C ARG A 527 -1.96 11.77 -16.68
N LYS A 528 -1.87 11.46 -15.39
CA LYS A 528 -2.95 11.71 -14.42
C LYS A 528 -3.26 13.19 -14.27
N TYR A 529 -2.22 14.01 -14.12
CA TYR A 529 -2.36 15.46 -13.97
C TYR A 529 -3.01 16.09 -15.21
N LEU A 530 -2.46 15.82 -16.40
CA LEU A 530 -2.98 16.35 -17.65
C LEU A 530 -4.38 15.83 -17.97
N THR A 531 -4.72 14.59 -17.60
CA THR A 531 -6.09 14.08 -17.76
C THR A 531 -7.08 14.92 -16.94
N VAL A 532 -6.75 15.26 -15.70
CA VAL A 532 -7.62 16.10 -14.86
C VAL A 532 -7.74 17.51 -15.46
N LEU A 533 -6.62 18.09 -15.89
CA LEU A 533 -6.56 19.42 -16.51
C LEU A 533 -7.37 19.49 -17.80
N ILE A 534 -7.16 18.56 -18.74
CA ILE A 534 -7.87 18.56 -20.03
C ILE A 534 -9.37 18.35 -19.86
N ASN A 535 -9.80 17.48 -18.93
CA ASN A 535 -11.22 17.31 -18.63
C ASN A 535 -11.87 18.58 -18.07
N GLU A 536 -11.10 19.41 -17.34
CA GLU A 536 -11.58 20.72 -16.92
C GLU A 536 -11.68 21.69 -18.09
N VAL A 537 -10.63 21.76 -18.93
CA VAL A 537 -10.58 22.59 -20.13
C VAL A 537 -11.74 22.25 -21.08
N ASP A 538 -12.01 20.97 -21.32
CA ASP A 538 -13.10 20.53 -22.21
C ASP A 538 -14.49 20.94 -21.71
N ARG A 539 -14.69 20.94 -20.39
CA ARG A 539 -15.94 21.44 -19.79
C ARG A 539 -16.12 22.95 -20.01
N GLN A 540 -15.02 23.70 -20.08
CA GLN A 540 -15.05 25.15 -20.30
C GLN A 540 -14.85 25.56 -21.76
N ALA A 541 -14.63 24.61 -22.68
CA ALA A 541 -14.27 24.89 -24.07
C ALA A 541 -15.34 25.66 -24.85
N LYS A 542 -16.63 25.38 -24.59
CA LYS A 542 -17.75 26.06 -25.27
C LYS A 542 -17.85 27.54 -24.89
N THR A 543 -17.60 27.86 -23.63
CA THR A 543 -17.73 29.21 -23.07
C THR A 543 -16.40 29.96 -22.98
N ARG A 544 -15.29 29.27 -23.25
CA ARG A 544 -13.92 29.74 -22.97
C ARG A 544 -13.79 30.29 -21.54
N GLY A 545 -14.39 29.57 -20.60
CA GLY A 545 -14.42 29.94 -19.19
C GLY A 545 -13.05 29.81 -18.51
N LYS A 546 -12.96 30.30 -17.26
CA LYS A 546 -11.78 30.14 -16.41
C LYS A 546 -11.56 28.67 -16.02
N CYS A 547 -10.32 28.22 -16.05
CA CYS A 547 -9.89 26.90 -15.58
C CYS A 547 -9.12 27.06 -14.25
N ASN A 548 -9.16 26.06 -13.36
CA ASN A 548 -8.54 26.17 -12.04
C ASN A 548 -7.05 25.81 -12.05
N LEU A 549 -6.61 24.94 -12.97
CA LEU A 549 -5.23 24.44 -13.05
C LEU A 549 -4.35 25.22 -14.05
N ILE A 550 -4.95 26.06 -14.89
CA ILE A 550 -4.27 26.80 -15.95
C ILE A 550 -4.94 28.17 -16.14
N GLU A 551 -4.13 29.23 -16.20
CA GLU A 551 -4.64 30.60 -16.32
C GLU A 551 -4.93 31.00 -17.77
N ASN A 552 -4.11 30.52 -18.72
CA ASN A 552 -4.16 30.91 -20.12
C ASN A 552 -4.44 29.75 -21.13
N PRO A 553 -5.47 28.91 -20.92
CA PRO A 553 -5.75 27.77 -21.82
C PRO A 553 -6.17 28.19 -23.23
N TRP A 554 -6.74 29.38 -23.40
CA TRP A 554 -7.32 29.84 -24.67
C TRP A 554 -6.38 30.72 -25.49
N GLU A 555 -5.22 31.06 -24.94
CA GLU A 555 -4.20 31.81 -25.66
C GLU A 555 -3.57 30.96 -26.76
N HIS A 556 -3.03 31.65 -27.77
CA HIS A 556 -2.30 31.01 -28.85
C HIS A 556 -1.02 30.38 -28.28
N TYR A 557 -0.74 29.12 -28.62
CA TYR A 557 0.48 28.49 -28.11
C TYR A 557 1.72 29.17 -28.69
N ASN A 558 2.80 29.21 -27.91
CA ASN A 558 4.04 29.81 -28.34
C ASN A 558 5.21 28.85 -28.09
N PHE A 559 6.01 28.65 -29.13
CA PHE A 559 7.28 27.94 -29.05
C PHE A 559 8.39 28.96 -29.22
N ASP A 560 9.25 29.12 -28.22
CA ASP A 560 10.33 30.10 -28.26
C ASP A 560 11.35 29.76 -29.36
N ILE A 561 11.54 28.46 -29.58
CA ILE A 561 12.38 27.91 -30.65
C ILE A 561 11.52 26.94 -31.47
N PRO A 562 11.38 27.14 -32.80
CA PRO A 562 10.68 26.21 -33.66
C PRO A 562 11.36 24.83 -33.69
N ASN A 563 10.61 23.79 -33.33
CA ASN A 563 11.04 22.40 -33.35
C ASN A 563 10.19 21.57 -34.34
N GLU A 564 10.44 20.27 -34.46
CA GLU A 564 9.76 19.45 -35.46
C GLU A 564 8.26 19.28 -35.14
N ILE A 565 7.92 19.18 -33.86
CA ILE A 565 6.52 19.13 -33.41
C ILE A 565 5.82 20.45 -33.65
N SER A 566 6.44 21.60 -33.34
CA SER A 566 5.82 22.91 -33.51
C SER A 566 5.47 23.16 -34.98
N LYS A 567 6.38 22.87 -35.91
CA LYS A 567 6.14 22.98 -37.36
C LYS A 567 4.96 22.12 -37.81
N ARG A 568 4.85 20.89 -37.32
CA ARG A 568 3.78 19.95 -37.68
C ARG A 568 2.45 20.33 -37.04
N LEU A 569 2.46 20.79 -35.79
CA LEU A 569 1.28 21.32 -35.09
C LEU A 569 0.77 22.61 -35.72
N ASP A 570 1.65 23.48 -36.20
CA ASP A 570 1.27 24.73 -36.88
C ASP A 570 0.43 24.45 -38.12
N VAL A 571 0.81 23.42 -38.89
CA VAL A 571 0.07 22.96 -40.07
C VAL A 571 -1.26 22.31 -39.66
N LEU A 572 -1.25 21.43 -38.65
CA LEU A 572 -2.44 20.67 -38.23
C LEU A 572 -3.52 21.52 -37.56
N LEU A 573 -3.10 22.47 -36.73
CA LEU A 573 -3.99 23.34 -35.94
C LEU A 573 -4.21 24.70 -36.62
N GLY A 574 -3.54 24.96 -37.74
CA GLY A 574 -3.66 26.19 -38.51
C GLY A 574 -3.18 27.40 -37.73
N ALA A 575 -1.96 27.36 -37.19
CA ALA A 575 -1.41 28.43 -36.35
C ALA A 575 -1.29 29.79 -37.03
N GLN A 576 -1.26 29.82 -38.38
CA GLN A 576 -1.36 31.04 -39.17
C GLN A 576 -2.67 31.79 -38.96
N ASN A 577 -3.74 31.09 -38.55
CA ASN A 577 -5.00 31.70 -38.19
C ASN A 577 -4.87 32.39 -36.81
N ARG A 578 -4.80 33.72 -36.82
CA ARG A 578 -4.75 34.57 -35.61
C ARG A 578 -6.13 35.05 -35.15
N THR A 579 -7.21 34.58 -35.78
CA THR A 579 -8.58 34.93 -35.35
C THR A 579 -8.94 34.24 -34.04
N ALA A 580 -9.97 34.75 -33.36
CA ALA A 580 -10.45 34.15 -32.12
C ALA A 580 -10.82 32.67 -32.27
N ASN A 581 -11.21 32.19 -33.46
CA ASN A 581 -11.62 30.78 -33.68
C ASN A 581 -10.47 29.83 -34.03
N THR A 582 -9.22 30.24 -33.81
CA THR A 582 -8.06 29.38 -34.03
C THR A 582 -8.09 28.12 -33.17
N LYS A 583 -7.59 27.01 -33.73
CA LYS A 583 -7.36 25.76 -32.99
C LYS A 583 -5.94 25.69 -32.41
N ALA A 584 -5.07 26.64 -32.74
CA ALA A 584 -3.72 26.70 -32.20
C ALA A 584 -3.71 27.34 -30.81
N THR A 585 -4.29 26.65 -29.82
CA THR A 585 -4.41 27.13 -28.43
C THR A 585 -3.59 26.28 -27.46
N ASN A 586 -3.21 26.85 -26.31
CA ASN A 586 -2.55 26.12 -25.22
C ASN A 586 -3.34 24.88 -24.78
N ALA A 587 -4.66 24.98 -24.74
CA ALA A 587 -5.57 23.86 -24.49
C ALA A 587 -5.36 22.70 -25.47
N ASN A 588 -5.22 22.98 -26.77
CA ASN A 588 -5.01 21.94 -27.76
C ASN A 588 -3.58 21.41 -27.74
N LEU A 589 -2.57 22.26 -27.49
CA LEU A 589 -1.21 21.78 -27.26
C LEU A 589 -1.19 20.72 -26.13
N LEU A 590 -1.79 21.04 -24.98
CA LEU A 590 -1.87 20.12 -23.85
C LEU A 590 -2.65 18.82 -24.15
N LYS A 591 -3.65 18.86 -25.05
CA LYS A 591 -4.36 17.64 -25.49
C LYS A 591 -3.46 16.71 -26.29
N TYR A 592 -2.66 17.27 -27.21
CA TYR A 592 -1.69 16.48 -27.98
C TYR A 592 -0.62 15.92 -27.04
N THR A 593 -0.09 16.75 -26.14
CA THR A 593 0.87 16.34 -25.10
C THR A 593 0.33 15.20 -24.24
N LEU A 594 -0.91 15.30 -23.77
CA LEU A 594 -1.58 14.22 -23.01
C LEU A 594 -1.67 12.93 -23.82
N CYS A 595 -2.02 13.01 -25.11
CA CYS A 595 -2.13 11.83 -25.96
C CYS A 595 -0.78 11.12 -26.12
N PHE A 596 0.32 11.86 -26.33
CA PHE A 596 1.66 11.28 -26.46
C PHE A 596 2.18 10.71 -25.15
N ILE A 597 1.96 11.40 -24.02
CA ILE A 597 2.27 10.88 -22.68
C ILE A 597 1.46 9.62 -22.38
N ALA A 598 0.20 9.54 -22.79
CA ALA A 598 -0.62 8.35 -22.60
C ALA A 598 -0.06 7.15 -23.39
N VAL A 599 0.41 7.37 -24.62
CA VAL A 599 1.07 6.33 -25.43
C VAL A 599 2.35 5.85 -24.74
N LEU A 600 3.20 6.77 -24.27
CA LEU A 600 4.42 6.41 -23.55
C LEU A 600 4.10 5.66 -22.24
N ASP A 601 3.13 6.13 -21.46
CA ASP A 601 2.69 5.47 -20.22
C ASP A 601 2.19 4.05 -20.49
N TRP A 602 1.35 3.86 -21.52
CA TRP A 602 0.91 2.52 -21.92
C TRP A 602 2.10 1.65 -22.34
N PHE A 603 2.99 2.16 -23.18
CA PHE A 603 4.11 1.40 -23.71
C PHE A 603 5.05 0.92 -22.61
N ILE A 604 5.39 1.77 -21.63
CA ILE A 604 6.36 1.41 -20.58
C ILE A 604 5.73 0.82 -19.32
N ASN A 605 4.48 1.13 -18.99
CA ASN A 605 3.89 0.68 -17.72
C ASN A 605 2.96 -0.53 -17.84
N ASN A 606 2.55 -0.90 -19.05
CA ASN A 606 1.74 -2.08 -19.28
C ASN A 606 2.62 -3.31 -19.52
N PRO A 607 2.57 -4.35 -18.67
CA PRO A 607 3.33 -5.59 -18.90
C PRO A 607 2.97 -6.32 -20.20
N ASP A 608 1.77 -6.09 -20.73
CA ASP A 608 1.27 -6.70 -21.96
C ASP A 608 1.54 -5.82 -23.21
N SER A 609 2.29 -4.72 -23.08
CA SER A 609 2.68 -3.91 -24.23
C SER A 609 3.74 -4.64 -25.09
N PRO A 610 3.86 -4.29 -26.38
CA PRO A 610 4.92 -4.82 -27.21
C PRO A 610 6.34 -4.57 -26.66
N ALA A 611 6.53 -3.57 -25.77
CA ALA A 611 7.83 -3.31 -25.15
C ALA A 611 8.40 -4.52 -24.38
N TYR A 612 7.53 -5.41 -23.88
CA TYR A 612 7.90 -6.57 -23.07
C TYR A 612 7.84 -7.90 -23.83
N SER A 613 7.64 -7.86 -25.15
CA SER A 613 7.47 -9.05 -25.97
C SER A 613 8.75 -9.56 -26.63
N THR A 614 9.84 -8.78 -26.59
CA THR A 614 11.12 -9.10 -27.24
C THR A 614 12.14 -9.70 -26.29
N ASP A 615 13.16 -10.34 -26.85
CA ASP A 615 14.30 -10.85 -26.09
C ASP A 615 15.12 -9.67 -25.52
N PRO A 616 15.27 -9.55 -24.18
CA PRO A 616 16.12 -8.55 -23.54
C PRO A 616 17.55 -8.48 -24.08
N MET A 617 18.08 -9.59 -24.62
CA MET A 617 19.45 -9.67 -25.13
C MET A 617 19.63 -9.01 -26.51
N HIS A 618 18.56 -8.65 -27.21
CA HIS A 618 18.61 -7.87 -28.46
C HIS A 618 18.89 -6.39 -28.17
N ILE A 619 20.09 -6.10 -27.64
CA ILE A 619 20.47 -4.76 -27.18
C ILE A 619 20.89 -3.88 -28.35
N TRP A 620 21.73 -4.41 -29.25
CA TRP A 620 22.28 -3.67 -30.40
C TRP A 620 22.01 -4.40 -31.73
N ARG A 621 22.13 -3.66 -32.84
CA ARG A 621 21.92 -4.16 -34.19
C ARG A 621 23.00 -5.13 -34.61
N VAL A 622 22.58 -6.20 -35.26
CA VAL A 622 23.48 -7.18 -35.86
C VAL A 622 23.21 -7.23 -37.36
N SER A 623 24.26 -7.37 -38.16
CA SER A 623 24.17 -7.56 -39.61
C SER A 623 23.77 -8.99 -39.94
N ASP A 624 22.73 -9.15 -40.75
CA ASP A 624 22.25 -10.47 -41.21
C ASP A 624 23.28 -11.22 -42.05
N THR A 625 24.24 -10.51 -42.65
CA THR A 625 25.23 -11.11 -43.57
C THR A 625 26.41 -11.75 -42.86
N ASP A 626 26.86 -11.19 -41.74
CA ASP A 626 28.10 -11.59 -41.07
C ASP A 626 27.97 -11.75 -39.55
N GLY A 627 26.79 -11.49 -38.98
CA GLY A 627 26.51 -11.62 -37.55
C GLY A 627 27.27 -10.61 -36.69
N LYS A 628 27.88 -9.58 -37.28
CA LYS A 628 28.65 -8.56 -36.56
C LYS A 628 27.79 -7.36 -36.18
N PRO A 629 28.21 -6.57 -35.18
CA PRO A 629 27.51 -5.35 -34.85
C PRO A 629 27.41 -4.38 -36.03
N LEU A 630 26.23 -3.82 -36.24
CA LEU A 630 25.94 -2.87 -37.30
C LEU A 630 25.94 -1.44 -36.73
N PHE A 631 26.82 -0.59 -37.25
CA PHE A 631 27.01 0.77 -36.72
C PHE A 631 26.05 1.81 -37.30
N SER A 632 25.40 1.53 -38.42
CA SER A 632 24.37 2.43 -38.96
C SER A 632 23.51 1.71 -39.99
N VAL A 633 22.33 2.28 -40.24
CA VAL A 633 21.43 1.86 -41.32
C VAL A 633 21.11 3.07 -42.20
N PRO A 634 20.74 2.86 -43.48
CA PRO A 634 20.39 3.93 -44.40
C PRO A 634 19.28 4.83 -43.84
N LEU A 635 19.53 6.14 -43.82
CA LEU A 635 18.57 7.13 -43.33
C LEU A 635 17.50 7.44 -44.37
N ARG A 636 16.28 7.70 -43.90
CA ARG A 636 15.19 8.20 -44.75
C ARG A 636 15.37 9.69 -45.04
N THR A 637 14.83 10.16 -46.16
CA THR A 637 14.88 11.60 -46.56
C THR A 637 13.51 12.15 -46.98
N ASP A 638 12.48 11.33 -46.91
CA ASP A 638 11.13 11.58 -47.41
C ASP A 638 10.14 12.03 -46.32
N GLN A 639 10.52 12.10 -45.05
CA GLN A 639 9.64 12.30 -43.89
C GLN A 639 8.77 13.56 -44.00
N ASN A 640 9.36 14.69 -44.43
CA ASN A 640 8.64 15.96 -44.57
C ASN A 640 7.69 15.94 -45.77
N LYS A 641 8.06 15.22 -46.84
CA LYS A 641 7.20 15.02 -48.00
C LYS A 641 6.00 14.14 -47.64
N LEU A 642 6.22 13.05 -46.93
CA LEU A 642 5.16 12.17 -46.42
C LEU A 642 4.16 12.92 -45.56
N PHE A 643 4.64 13.75 -44.64
CA PHE A 643 3.76 14.61 -43.84
C PHE A 643 2.93 15.55 -44.71
N ALA A 644 3.56 16.30 -45.63
CA ALA A 644 2.84 17.20 -46.52
C ALA A 644 1.79 16.48 -47.39
N ASP A 645 2.11 15.29 -47.91
CA ASP A 645 1.20 14.49 -48.72
C ASP A 645 0.04 13.92 -47.90
N ALA A 646 0.28 13.47 -46.67
CA ALA A 646 -0.76 13.04 -45.74
C ALA A 646 -1.74 14.18 -45.40
N ILE A 647 -1.22 15.39 -45.16
CA ILE A 647 -2.05 16.58 -44.93
C ILE A 647 -2.90 16.91 -46.15
N ARG A 648 -2.31 16.94 -47.36
CA ARG A 648 -3.05 17.16 -48.62
C ARG A 648 -4.15 16.13 -48.83
N ALA A 649 -3.89 14.85 -48.51
CA ALA A 649 -4.87 13.78 -48.62
C ALA A 649 -6.04 13.97 -47.63
N SER A 650 -5.76 14.41 -46.39
CA SER A 650 -6.77 14.71 -45.38
C SER A 650 -7.71 15.85 -45.80
N TYR A 651 -7.16 16.93 -46.37
CA TYR A 651 -7.96 18.04 -46.91
C TYR A 651 -8.86 17.60 -48.07
N LYS A 652 -8.35 16.76 -48.97
CA LYS A 652 -9.14 16.20 -50.09
C LYS A 652 -10.28 15.29 -49.61
N LYS A 653 -10.09 14.55 -48.52
CA LYS A 653 -11.12 13.71 -47.91
C LYS A 653 -12.20 14.53 -47.18
N SER A 654 -11.85 15.69 -46.63
CA SER A 654 -12.79 16.56 -45.91
C SER A 654 -13.60 17.50 -46.83
N ALA A 655 -13.17 17.66 -48.09
CA ALA A 655 -13.85 18.45 -49.12
C ALA A 655 -14.80 17.61 -50.01
N LYS A 656 -14.83 16.30 -49.81
CA LYS A 656 -15.84 15.38 -50.33
C LYS A 656 -16.83 15.06 -49.21
#